data_AF-A0A1R3I7S7-F1
#
_entry.id   AF-A0A1R3I7S7-F1
#
_cell.length_a   1.000
_cell.length_b   1.000
_cell.length_c   1.000
_cell.angle_alpha   90.00
_cell.angle_beta   90.00
_cell.angle_gamma   90.00
#
_symmetry.space_group_name_H-M   'P 1'
#
loop_
_entity.id
_entity.type
_entity.pdbx_description
1 polymer ?
#
loop_
_entity_poly.entity_id
_entity_poly.type
_entity_poly.pdbx_seq_one_letter_code
_entity_poly.pdbx_strand_id
1 'polypeptide(L)'
;MSIDGGFSVELSLRRFLARCPKVGSVPRFESLAKKGQLVTEEEVVNCLAELLLHPRYTIPLIGCFRPITQKVVNKAVTLLRLVPNLRFNSDLAVTESGYLDDDEVINVIEFHIQHGRGLDLHELACLAFCRALDLVPFLLGSILNYFKFAPPPFERILMKGSVIELSGKVITYYLHVVRTSYRLLIAGTEVFSKYWDWSCFLDLVKKVVNIDEGSDVKFQKDIMDIRWCGIQILSVVLKMNDRTVAKFGVVADEAHSCSLRWEQFCQDIAVEMAGAYIGTLENIRLDPENRELAFSQENCLQSFGLCSFTSSRSHGNEPPLRSRRLVEWDDKSAGNPFVMTSTLKRSFEMVLLAVSQKWPVLLHGPAGAGKSALISKMARDSGNQVLSLHMDDQIDGRTLIGSYVCTEQPGEFRWQPGFLTQAVLNGYWVVFEDIDKAPSDVLSMMLPLLEGSSLFVTGFGEEIRVAESFRLFSTISTSKSDISRGLEGGNLNGGLWRKVMIEPPTNQDLQKIVKAWYSSLEPLAEKLAETLEGVNRLHQLVGFQPGNSVSLSAFSKFSLRDLLKWCSRIACLGFGSTRNDLTASECCAIYQEAVEVFAAFSTSIGNRLTIMKEIAQKWAVPISRAESLYPHDEPIIQDLRSELRIGRVILQRTEATLYDERRFVKIHSSLHILERIACSVKFNEPVLLVGETGTGKTTLVQNLAARLGQKLTVLNLSQQSDTADLLGGFKPMDSKSICIPLYNEFKFLFSKTSSIERNPQYFALLKEALDSKNWEKLLRGIRHGVEFFEKKRVKDVKLGFDKK
;
A
#
# COMPACT_ATOMS: atom_id res chain seq x y z
N MET A 1 -4.75 -12.08 -20.82
CA MET A 1 -3.33 -12.40 -20.50
C MET A 1 -3.32 -13.77 -19.84
N SER A 2 -2.40 -14.66 -20.25
CA SER A 2 -2.40 -16.10 -19.93
C SER A 2 -2.53 -16.42 -18.44
N ILE A 3 -3.41 -17.38 -18.12
CA ILE A 3 -3.65 -17.95 -16.79
C ILE A 3 -2.46 -18.81 -16.29
N ASP A 4 -1.46 -19.08 -17.14
CA ASP A 4 -0.39 -20.05 -16.84
C ASP A 4 1.02 -19.48 -16.69
N GLY A 5 1.21 -18.16 -16.62
CA GLY A 5 2.45 -17.54 -16.11
C GLY A 5 3.79 -17.87 -16.82
N GLY A 6 3.82 -18.70 -17.87
CA GLY A 6 5.03 -19.05 -18.60
C GLY A 6 5.29 -18.08 -19.75
N PHE A 7 5.88 -16.92 -19.48
CA PHE A 7 6.50 -16.14 -20.56
C PHE A 7 7.82 -16.82 -20.96
N SER A 8 7.81 -17.54 -22.08
CA SER A 8 9.03 -18.07 -22.68
C SER A 8 9.54 -17.09 -23.73
N VAL A 9 10.72 -16.51 -23.47
CA VAL A 9 11.44 -15.62 -24.40
C VAL A 9 11.64 -16.30 -25.76
N GLU A 10 11.92 -17.61 -25.75
CA GLU A 10 12.14 -18.41 -26.96
C GLU A 10 10.87 -18.52 -27.82
N LEU A 11 9.71 -18.84 -27.21
CA LEU A 11 8.45 -18.95 -27.94
C LEU A 11 8.01 -17.60 -28.51
N SER A 12 8.19 -16.52 -27.74
CA SER A 12 7.92 -15.16 -28.22
C SER A 12 8.86 -14.76 -29.35
N LEU A 13 10.15 -15.12 -29.30
CA LEU A 13 11.11 -14.87 -30.36
C LEU A 13 10.76 -15.64 -31.64
N ARG A 14 10.41 -16.93 -31.54
CA ARG A 14 9.96 -17.72 -32.70
C ARG A 14 8.71 -17.13 -33.33
N ARG A 15 7.72 -16.71 -32.52
CA ARG A 15 6.50 -16.05 -33.00
C ARG A 15 6.81 -14.72 -33.70
N PHE A 16 7.74 -13.94 -33.17
CA PHE A 16 8.17 -12.68 -33.78
C PHE A 16 8.88 -12.92 -35.13
N LEU A 17 9.81 -13.87 -35.19
CA LEU A 17 10.53 -14.21 -36.43
C LEU A 17 9.60 -14.81 -37.49
N ALA A 18 8.57 -15.59 -37.10
CA ALA A 18 7.56 -16.09 -38.03
C ALA A 18 6.73 -14.96 -38.66
N ARG A 19 6.44 -13.90 -37.90
CA ARG A 19 5.74 -12.71 -38.39
C ARG A 19 6.64 -11.77 -39.20
N CYS A 20 7.94 -11.74 -38.88
CA CYS A 20 8.93 -10.87 -39.50
C CYS A 20 10.11 -11.69 -40.06
N PRO A 21 9.90 -12.45 -41.15
CA PRO A 21 10.91 -13.40 -41.66
C PRO A 21 12.22 -12.74 -42.08
N LYS A 22 12.18 -11.49 -42.57
CA LYS A 22 13.37 -10.71 -42.95
C LYS A 22 14.28 -10.34 -41.76
N VAL A 23 13.73 -10.27 -40.55
CA VAL A 23 14.54 -10.05 -39.33
C VAL A 23 15.27 -11.34 -38.95
N GLY A 24 14.71 -12.51 -39.30
CA GLY A 24 15.33 -13.81 -39.06
C GLY A 24 16.59 -14.09 -39.89
N SER A 25 16.74 -13.45 -41.05
CA SER A 25 17.95 -13.55 -41.89
C SER A 25 19.13 -12.70 -41.40
N VAL A 26 18.95 -11.93 -40.33
CA VAL A 26 20.00 -11.08 -39.76
C VAL A 26 20.88 -11.91 -38.82
N PRO A 27 22.23 -11.85 -38.94
CA PRO A 27 23.13 -12.72 -38.18
C PRO A 27 22.93 -12.68 -36.66
N ARG A 28 22.59 -11.51 -36.10
CA ARG A 28 22.29 -11.34 -34.66
C ARG A 28 21.06 -12.16 -34.25
N PHE A 29 19.98 -12.08 -35.00
CA PHE A 29 18.72 -12.80 -34.71
C PHE A 29 18.81 -14.28 -35.06
N GLU A 30 19.58 -14.65 -36.09
CA GLU A 30 19.87 -16.05 -36.42
C GLU A 30 20.67 -16.73 -35.30
N SER A 31 21.66 -16.03 -34.73
CA SER A 31 22.42 -16.53 -33.57
C SER A 31 21.55 -16.75 -32.33
N LEU A 32 20.58 -15.85 -32.08
CA LEU A 32 19.61 -15.98 -30.99
C LEU A 32 18.65 -17.15 -31.24
N ALA A 33 18.16 -17.32 -32.46
CA ALA A 33 17.30 -18.43 -32.83
C ALA A 33 18.01 -19.79 -32.67
N LYS A 34 19.32 -19.85 -32.96
CA LYS A 34 20.16 -21.06 -32.81
C LYS A 34 20.47 -21.43 -31.35
N LYS A 35 20.47 -20.46 -30.41
CA LYS A 35 20.71 -20.70 -28.98
C LYS A 35 19.54 -21.39 -28.25
N GLY A 36 18.32 -21.33 -28.78
CA GLY A 36 17.14 -22.01 -28.22
C GLY A 36 16.86 -21.63 -26.76
N GLN A 37 16.85 -22.62 -25.86
CA GLN A 37 16.54 -22.44 -24.43
C GLN A 37 17.62 -21.69 -23.61
N LEU A 38 18.82 -21.49 -24.16
CA LEU A 38 19.92 -20.76 -23.48
C LEU A 38 19.86 -19.23 -23.69
N VAL A 39 18.81 -18.73 -24.35
CA VAL A 39 18.65 -17.30 -24.63
C VAL A 39 18.25 -16.53 -23.37
N THR A 40 19.07 -15.56 -22.97
CA THR A 40 18.77 -14.69 -21.83
C THR A 40 17.85 -13.54 -22.23
N GLU A 41 17.04 -13.05 -21.27
CA GLU A 41 16.17 -11.88 -21.50
C GLU A 41 16.97 -10.65 -21.96
N GLU A 42 18.16 -10.43 -21.39
CA GLU A 42 18.99 -9.26 -21.68
C GLU A 42 19.54 -9.25 -23.11
N GLU A 43 19.97 -10.41 -23.63
CA GLU A 43 20.45 -10.53 -25.01
C GLU A 43 19.34 -10.16 -26.01
N VAL A 44 18.11 -10.61 -25.75
CA VAL A 44 16.94 -10.30 -26.58
C VAL A 44 16.56 -8.83 -26.48
N VAL A 45 16.53 -8.27 -25.27
CA VAL A 45 16.25 -6.84 -25.06
C VAL A 45 17.25 -5.96 -25.80
N ASN A 46 18.55 -6.29 -25.78
CA ASN A 46 19.58 -5.53 -26.48
C ASN A 46 19.39 -5.57 -28.01
N CYS A 47 18.97 -6.69 -28.59
CA CYS A 47 18.74 -6.79 -30.03
C CYS A 47 17.44 -6.11 -30.48
N LEU A 48 16.40 -6.14 -29.64
CA LEU A 48 15.08 -5.56 -29.95
C LEU A 48 15.01 -4.04 -29.77
N ALA A 49 15.87 -3.45 -28.93
CA ALA A 49 15.80 -2.04 -28.58
C ALA A 49 15.94 -1.09 -29.79
N GLU A 50 16.85 -1.38 -30.73
CA GLU A 50 17.01 -0.58 -31.95
C GLU A 50 15.87 -0.84 -32.96
N LEU A 51 15.45 -2.10 -33.06
CA LEU A 51 14.40 -2.53 -33.98
C LEU A 51 13.02 -1.93 -33.64
N LEU A 52 12.80 -1.58 -32.37
CA LEU A 52 11.58 -0.92 -31.89
C LEU A 52 11.29 0.38 -32.66
N LEU A 53 12.33 1.13 -33.04
CA LEU A 53 12.21 2.43 -33.71
C LEU A 53 11.82 2.30 -35.19
N HIS A 54 11.89 1.10 -35.75
CA HIS A 54 11.53 0.85 -37.14
C HIS A 54 10.00 0.78 -37.31
N PRO A 55 9.36 1.61 -38.17
CA PRO A 55 7.91 1.72 -38.27
C PRO A 55 7.16 0.42 -38.59
N ARG A 56 7.79 -0.51 -39.34
CA ARG A 56 7.17 -1.81 -39.69
C ARG A 56 7.23 -2.84 -38.56
N TYR A 57 8.21 -2.73 -37.66
CA TYR A 57 8.49 -3.76 -36.65
C TYR A 57 8.00 -3.39 -35.25
N THR A 58 7.70 -2.12 -34.97
CA THR A 58 7.20 -1.67 -33.66
C THR A 58 5.98 -2.48 -33.19
N ILE A 59 4.94 -2.61 -34.04
CA ILE A 59 3.65 -3.22 -33.65
C ILE A 59 3.82 -4.74 -33.38
N PRO A 60 4.42 -5.54 -34.29
CA PRO A 60 4.65 -6.97 -34.03
C PRO A 60 5.55 -7.24 -32.82
N LEU A 61 6.55 -6.40 -32.59
CA LEU A 61 7.50 -6.53 -31.49
C LEU A 61 6.79 -6.37 -30.14
N ILE A 62 6.04 -5.28 -29.97
CA ILE A 62 5.30 -5.00 -28.73
C ILE A 62 4.24 -6.07 -28.48
N GLY A 63 3.58 -6.54 -29.53
CA GLY A 63 2.62 -7.64 -29.47
C GLY A 63 3.22 -8.96 -28.94
N CYS A 64 4.38 -9.36 -29.45
CA CYS A 64 5.05 -10.62 -29.08
C CYS A 64 5.80 -10.56 -27.74
N PHE A 65 6.28 -9.38 -27.35
CA PHE A 65 7.17 -9.19 -26.19
C PHE A 65 6.56 -8.32 -25.08
N ARG A 66 5.24 -8.30 -24.95
CA ARG A 66 4.50 -7.44 -23.99
C ARG A 66 5.07 -7.44 -22.55
N PRO A 67 5.44 -8.59 -21.94
CA PRO A 67 5.98 -8.62 -20.58
C PRO A 67 7.35 -7.94 -20.44
N ILE A 68 8.21 -8.01 -21.45
CA ILE A 68 9.55 -7.39 -21.43
C ILE A 68 9.60 -6.03 -22.13
N THR A 69 8.47 -5.54 -22.66
CA THR A 69 8.42 -4.32 -23.48
C THR A 69 8.92 -3.11 -22.68
N GLN A 70 8.69 -3.04 -21.37
CA GLN A 70 9.23 -1.97 -20.54
C GLN A 70 10.77 -1.95 -20.56
N LYS A 71 11.42 -3.13 -20.45
CA LYS A 71 12.89 -3.24 -20.53
C LYS A 71 13.40 -2.83 -21.92
N VAL A 72 12.70 -3.24 -22.98
CA VAL A 72 13.02 -2.86 -24.37
C VAL A 72 12.91 -1.35 -24.59
N VAL A 73 11.82 -0.73 -24.16
CA VAL A 73 11.61 0.72 -24.27
C VAL A 73 12.65 1.47 -23.44
N ASN A 74 12.90 1.07 -22.19
CA ASN A 74 13.94 1.70 -21.37
C ASN A 74 15.32 1.62 -22.03
N LYS A 75 15.67 0.45 -22.60
CA LYS A 75 16.92 0.30 -23.35
C LYS A 75 16.95 1.20 -24.58
N ALA A 76 15.88 1.28 -25.36
CA ALA A 76 15.78 2.18 -26.51
C ALA A 76 15.96 3.65 -26.08
N VAL A 77 15.36 4.07 -24.96
CA VAL A 77 15.54 5.41 -24.39
C VAL A 77 16.99 5.65 -23.97
N THR A 78 17.68 4.66 -23.39
CA THR A 78 19.12 4.79 -23.08
C THR A 78 19.98 4.94 -24.33
N LEU A 79 19.68 4.22 -25.41
CA LEU A 79 20.39 4.35 -26.68
C LEU A 79 20.13 5.72 -27.32
N LEU A 80 18.89 6.19 -27.31
CA LEU A 80 18.53 7.52 -27.81
C LEU A 80 19.18 8.66 -27.02
N ARG A 81 19.45 8.48 -25.72
CA ARG A 81 20.21 9.44 -24.91
C ARG A 81 21.66 9.59 -25.34
N LEU A 82 22.24 8.55 -25.95
CA LEU A 82 23.61 8.58 -26.49
C LEU A 82 23.71 9.29 -27.85
N VAL A 83 22.57 9.60 -28.48
CA VAL A 83 22.55 10.31 -29.76
C VAL A 83 23.01 11.76 -29.55
N PRO A 84 24.01 12.25 -30.31
CA PRO A 84 24.62 13.56 -30.06
C PRO A 84 23.65 14.73 -30.27
N ASN A 85 22.68 14.60 -31.18
CA ASN A 85 21.67 15.63 -31.41
C ASN A 85 20.37 15.07 -32.01
N LEU A 86 19.24 15.41 -31.38
CA LEU A 86 17.89 15.01 -31.81
C LEU A 86 17.05 16.20 -32.33
N ARG A 87 17.57 17.43 -32.33
CA ARG A 87 16.80 18.66 -32.61
C ARG A 87 16.88 19.14 -34.06
N PHE A 88 17.94 18.82 -34.78
CA PHE A 88 18.10 19.23 -36.18
C PHE A 88 18.80 18.18 -37.04
N ASN A 89 18.62 18.29 -38.36
CA ASN A 89 19.35 17.51 -39.36
C ASN A 89 20.55 18.33 -39.86
N SER A 90 21.70 17.70 -40.13
CA SER A 90 22.86 18.37 -40.73
C SER A 90 22.70 18.52 -42.26
N ASP A 91 23.05 19.68 -42.81
CA ASP A 91 22.86 20.05 -44.23
C ASP A 91 23.71 19.24 -45.25
N LEU A 92 24.51 18.26 -44.82
CA LEU A 92 25.52 17.58 -45.66
C LEU A 92 25.01 16.41 -46.52
N ALA A 93 23.73 16.03 -46.47
CA ALA A 93 23.23 14.91 -47.27
C ALA A 93 21.83 15.16 -47.85
N VAL A 94 21.76 16.04 -48.85
CA VAL A 94 20.60 16.10 -49.76
C VAL A 94 20.74 14.97 -50.80
N THR A 95 20.56 13.73 -50.36
CA THR A 95 20.09 12.66 -51.24
C THR A 95 18.73 12.25 -50.75
N GLU A 96 17.73 12.65 -51.53
CA GLU A 96 16.33 12.35 -51.34
C GLU A 96 16.08 10.83 -51.39
N SER A 97 16.04 10.17 -50.24
CA SER A 97 15.29 8.92 -50.08
C SER A 97 14.25 9.09 -49.00
N GLY A 98 13.01 8.72 -49.33
CA GLY A 98 11.87 8.78 -48.42
C GLY A 98 12.08 7.91 -47.18
N TYR A 99 11.13 7.98 -46.24
CA TYR A 99 10.97 7.02 -45.14
C TYR A 99 11.50 5.65 -45.53
N LEU A 100 12.59 5.19 -44.89
CA LEU A 100 13.20 3.85 -44.98
C LEU A 100 12.38 2.88 -45.85
N ASP A 101 12.50 2.99 -47.18
CA ASP A 101 11.84 2.10 -48.12
C ASP A 101 12.72 0.88 -48.42
N ASP A 102 13.95 0.89 -47.91
CA ASP A 102 14.86 -0.24 -47.95
C ASP A 102 14.62 -1.17 -46.77
N ASP A 103 14.13 -2.36 -47.09
CA ASP A 103 13.95 -3.53 -46.22
C ASP A 103 15.25 -4.03 -45.53
N GLU A 104 16.38 -3.31 -45.65
CA GLU A 104 17.73 -3.74 -45.26
C GLU A 104 18.29 -3.02 -44.02
N VAL A 105 17.68 -1.90 -43.55
CA VAL A 105 18.25 -1.10 -42.45
C VAL A 105 17.70 -1.55 -41.09
N ILE A 106 18.39 -2.49 -40.45
CA ILE A 106 18.08 -2.96 -39.08
C ILE A 106 18.71 -2.06 -37.99
N ASN A 107 19.87 -1.45 -38.26
CA ASN A 107 20.55 -0.53 -37.33
C ASN A 107 20.03 0.92 -37.52
N VAL A 108 18.77 1.17 -37.13
CA VAL A 108 18.09 2.46 -37.35
C VAL A 108 18.87 3.63 -36.72
N ILE A 109 19.32 3.51 -35.48
CA ILE A 109 20.00 4.60 -34.76
C ILE A 109 21.33 4.94 -35.44
N GLU A 110 22.15 3.95 -35.75
CA GLU A 110 23.46 4.14 -36.39
C GLU A 110 23.33 4.76 -37.78
N PHE A 111 22.37 4.28 -38.58
CA PHE A 111 22.08 4.84 -39.89
C PHE A 111 21.73 6.34 -39.82
N HIS A 112 20.83 6.73 -38.91
CA HIS A 112 20.44 8.13 -38.76
C HIS A 112 21.56 9.02 -38.19
N ILE A 113 22.42 8.49 -37.30
CA ILE A 113 23.60 9.20 -36.80
C ILE A 113 24.61 9.44 -37.93
N GLN A 114 24.92 8.42 -38.74
CA GLN A 114 25.89 8.52 -39.85
C GLN A 114 25.49 9.55 -40.90
N HIS A 115 24.18 9.71 -41.14
CA HIS A 115 23.63 10.69 -42.07
C HIS A 115 23.28 12.03 -41.42
N GLY A 116 23.56 12.21 -40.12
CA GLY A 116 23.23 13.42 -39.37
C GLY A 116 21.74 13.78 -39.38
N ARG A 117 20.85 12.78 -39.48
CA ARG A 117 19.38 12.93 -39.52
C ARG A 117 18.75 12.72 -38.13
N GLY A 118 19.17 13.54 -37.17
CA GLY A 118 18.77 13.43 -35.76
C GLY A 118 17.29 13.74 -35.52
N LEU A 119 16.72 14.71 -36.25
CA LEU A 119 15.31 15.08 -36.13
C LEU A 119 14.40 14.00 -36.70
N ASP A 120 14.78 13.39 -37.81
CA ASP A 120 14.00 12.30 -38.42
C ASP A 120 13.97 11.07 -37.50
N LEU A 121 15.08 10.76 -36.82
CA LEU A 121 15.15 9.70 -35.80
C LEU A 121 14.23 10.01 -34.61
N HIS A 122 14.18 11.26 -34.18
CA HIS A 122 13.27 11.70 -33.11
C HIS A 122 11.80 11.50 -33.50
N GLU A 123 11.41 11.86 -34.72
CA GLU A 123 10.05 11.69 -35.23
C GLU A 123 9.66 10.21 -35.32
N LEU A 124 10.57 9.34 -35.77
CA LEU A 124 10.37 7.88 -35.76
C LEU A 124 10.22 7.33 -34.34
N ALA A 125 11.03 7.81 -33.39
CA ALA A 125 10.91 7.43 -31.98
C ALA A 125 9.55 7.85 -31.40
N CYS A 126 9.09 9.07 -31.70
CA CYS A 126 7.76 9.55 -31.28
C CYS A 126 6.63 8.69 -31.86
N LEU A 127 6.73 8.27 -33.13
CA LEU A 127 5.76 7.36 -33.76
C LEU A 127 5.80 5.97 -33.12
N ALA A 128 6.99 5.45 -32.81
CA ALA A 128 7.13 4.16 -32.13
C ALA A 128 6.53 4.20 -30.72
N PHE A 129 6.78 5.28 -29.98
CA PHE A 129 6.27 5.46 -28.61
C PHE A 129 4.76 5.69 -28.56
N CYS A 130 4.17 6.42 -29.52
CA CYS A 130 2.70 6.57 -29.54
C CYS A 130 2.02 5.23 -29.81
N ARG A 131 2.55 4.42 -30.73
CA ARG A 131 2.05 3.06 -30.98
C ARG A 131 2.23 2.13 -29.78
N ALA A 132 3.34 2.29 -29.06
CA ALA A 132 3.61 1.54 -27.84
C ALA A 132 2.61 1.85 -26.72
N LEU A 133 2.25 3.12 -26.54
CA LEU A 133 1.28 3.54 -25.53
C LEU A 133 -0.12 2.99 -25.81
N ASP A 134 -0.55 3.01 -27.07
CA ASP A 134 -1.86 2.47 -27.46
C ASP A 134 -1.98 0.97 -27.17
N LEU A 135 -0.91 0.20 -27.41
CA LEU A 135 -0.86 -1.23 -27.11
C LEU A 135 -0.70 -1.51 -25.60
N VAL A 136 0.07 -0.67 -24.92
CA VAL A 136 0.56 -0.92 -23.56
C VAL A 136 0.63 0.39 -22.75
N PRO A 137 -0.48 0.80 -22.11
CA PRO A 137 -0.55 2.08 -21.40
C PRO A 137 0.44 2.25 -20.23
N PHE A 138 0.89 1.16 -19.61
CA PHE A 138 1.84 1.23 -18.48
C PHE A 138 3.24 1.73 -18.88
N LEU A 139 3.56 1.82 -20.18
CA LEU A 139 4.83 2.34 -20.69
C LEU A 139 4.96 3.87 -20.52
N LEU A 140 3.89 4.57 -20.17
CA LEU A 140 3.87 6.04 -20.03
C LEU A 140 5.04 6.58 -19.19
N GLY A 141 5.34 5.98 -18.04
CA GLY A 141 6.45 6.42 -17.20
C GLY A 141 7.83 6.29 -17.89
N SER A 142 8.03 5.23 -18.68
CA SER A 142 9.29 5.00 -19.41
C SER A 142 9.44 6.00 -20.57
N ILE A 143 8.34 6.33 -21.25
CA ILE A 143 8.32 7.29 -22.35
C ILE A 143 8.48 8.73 -21.83
N LEU A 144 7.91 9.06 -20.67
CA LEU A 144 8.15 10.37 -20.05
C LEU A 144 9.64 10.59 -19.70
N ASN A 145 10.40 9.52 -19.41
CA ASN A 145 11.85 9.64 -19.19
C ASN A 145 12.62 10.03 -20.47
N TYR A 146 12.11 9.69 -21.66
CA TYR A 146 12.66 10.14 -22.93
C TYR A 146 12.46 11.64 -23.13
N PHE A 147 11.23 12.11 -22.94
CA PHE A 147 10.89 13.53 -23.13
C PHE A 147 11.50 14.48 -22.09
N LYS A 148 12.10 13.95 -21.00
CA LYS A 148 12.92 14.77 -20.08
C LYS A 148 14.15 15.39 -20.76
N PHE A 149 14.67 14.78 -21.82
CA PHE A 149 15.84 15.30 -22.55
C PHE A 149 15.56 15.54 -24.05
N ALA A 150 14.59 14.84 -24.64
CA ALA A 150 14.21 14.99 -26.04
C ALA A 150 13.27 16.21 -26.25
N PRO A 151 13.28 16.84 -27.45
CA PRO A 151 12.34 17.90 -27.81
C PRO A 151 10.89 17.39 -27.95
N PRO A 152 9.89 18.27 -28.10
CA PRO A 152 8.52 17.87 -28.44
C PRO A 152 8.46 17.23 -29.85
N PRO A 153 7.46 16.36 -30.11
CA PRO A 153 7.31 15.65 -31.40
C PRO A 153 7.15 16.60 -32.59
N PHE A 154 6.76 17.85 -32.35
CA PHE A 154 6.55 18.89 -33.36
C PHE A 154 7.70 19.90 -33.46
N GLU A 155 8.92 19.54 -33.04
CA GLU A 155 10.12 20.39 -33.16
C GLU A 155 10.34 20.93 -34.59
N ARG A 156 10.03 20.13 -35.63
CA ARG A 156 10.11 20.58 -37.04
C ARG A 156 9.24 21.80 -37.34
N ILE A 157 8.09 21.91 -36.67
CA ILE A 157 7.15 23.04 -36.81
C ILE A 157 7.66 24.26 -36.05
N LEU A 158 8.29 24.05 -34.89
CA LEU A 158 8.88 25.12 -34.08
C LEU A 158 10.09 25.77 -34.78
N MET A 159 10.96 24.96 -35.42
CA MET A 159 12.19 25.45 -36.04
C MET A 159 11.99 26.19 -37.36
N LYS A 160 11.06 25.76 -38.22
CA LYS A 160 10.78 26.38 -39.54
C LYS A 160 9.72 27.50 -39.47
N GLY A 161 9.63 28.21 -38.34
CA GLY A 161 8.56 29.18 -38.01
C GLY A 161 8.29 30.34 -38.99
N SER A 162 9.04 30.49 -40.08
CA SER A 162 8.93 31.60 -41.04
C SER A 162 8.73 31.21 -42.52
N VAL A 163 9.08 30.00 -42.98
CA VAL A 163 8.88 29.59 -44.39
C VAL A 163 8.50 28.10 -44.47
N ILE A 164 7.25 27.80 -44.80
CA ILE A 164 6.84 26.44 -45.18
C ILE A 164 7.26 26.27 -46.64
N GLU A 165 8.37 25.58 -46.89
CA GLU A 165 8.73 25.15 -48.26
C GLU A 165 7.74 24.06 -48.70
N LEU A 166 6.80 24.45 -49.55
CA LEU A 166 5.68 23.62 -50.01
C LEU A 166 6.09 22.68 -51.15
N SER A 167 6.98 21.72 -50.88
CA SER A 167 7.15 20.56 -51.76
C SER A 167 6.28 19.40 -51.28
N GLY A 168 5.74 18.59 -52.21
CA GLY A 168 4.81 17.51 -51.88
C GLY A 168 5.36 16.50 -50.86
N LYS A 169 6.68 16.21 -50.88
CA LYS A 169 7.32 15.34 -49.88
C LYS A 169 7.41 16.01 -48.50
N VAL A 170 7.67 17.31 -48.42
CA VAL A 170 7.78 18.05 -47.16
C VAL A 170 6.44 18.07 -46.39
N ILE A 171 5.31 18.20 -47.10
CA ILE A 171 3.98 18.16 -46.48
C ILE A 171 3.69 16.81 -45.83
N THR A 172 4.11 15.70 -46.44
CA THR A 172 3.91 14.37 -45.84
C THR A 172 4.61 14.23 -44.49
N TYR A 173 5.81 14.82 -44.32
CA TYR A 173 6.51 14.85 -43.03
C TYR A 173 5.74 15.66 -41.99
N TYR A 174 5.21 16.84 -42.36
CA TYR A 174 4.37 17.64 -41.45
C TYR A 174 3.10 16.90 -41.05
N LEU A 175 2.43 16.22 -41.99
CA LEU A 175 1.24 15.42 -41.70
C LEU A 175 1.54 14.30 -40.69
N HIS A 176 2.65 13.57 -40.86
CA HIS A 176 3.08 12.55 -39.92
C HIS A 176 3.38 13.11 -38.52
N VAL A 177 4.07 14.24 -38.44
CA VAL A 177 4.38 14.92 -37.17
C VAL A 177 3.12 15.36 -36.44
N VAL A 178 2.19 16.02 -37.14
CA VAL A 178 0.94 16.51 -36.56
C VAL A 178 0.06 15.34 -36.09
N ARG A 179 -0.08 14.30 -36.91
CA ARG A 179 -0.83 13.08 -36.54
C ARG A 179 -0.21 12.37 -35.34
N THR A 180 1.11 12.23 -35.29
CA THR A 180 1.82 11.60 -34.16
C THR A 180 1.65 12.42 -32.88
N SER A 181 1.71 13.74 -32.99
CA SER A 181 1.50 14.67 -31.86
C SER A 181 0.07 14.57 -31.32
N TYR A 182 -0.93 14.52 -32.21
CA TYR A 182 -2.33 14.33 -31.82
C TYR A 182 -2.56 12.97 -31.15
N ARG A 183 -1.98 11.90 -31.71
CA ARG A 183 -2.09 10.53 -31.16
C ARG A 183 -1.54 10.45 -29.74
N LEU A 184 -0.37 11.03 -29.53
CA LEU A 184 0.28 11.04 -28.22
C LEU A 184 -0.51 11.87 -27.20
N LEU A 185 -1.07 13.01 -27.63
CA LEU A 185 -1.93 13.82 -26.77
C LEU A 185 -3.16 13.03 -26.31
N ILE A 186 -3.83 12.29 -27.20
CA ILE A 186 -4.97 11.43 -26.83
C ILE A 186 -4.55 10.31 -25.88
N ALA A 187 -3.38 9.70 -26.10
CA ALA A 187 -2.87 8.63 -25.25
C ALA A 187 -2.60 9.06 -23.79
N GLY A 188 -2.44 10.36 -23.53
CA GLY A 188 -2.13 10.89 -22.20
C GLY A 188 -2.50 12.36 -22.01
N THR A 189 -3.78 12.71 -22.22
CA THR A 189 -4.26 14.10 -22.27
C THR A 189 -3.83 14.97 -21.09
N GLU A 190 -4.04 14.50 -19.86
CA GLU A 190 -3.71 15.25 -18.64
C GLU A 190 -2.21 15.50 -18.45
N VAL A 191 -1.37 14.62 -19.00
CA VAL A 191 0.08 14.72 -18.86
C VAL A 191 0.66 15.59 -19.97
N PHE A 192 0.40 15.27 -21.24
CA PHE A 192 1.03 15.94 -22.38
C PHE A 192 0.48 17.35 -22.64
N SER A 193 -0.78 17.64 -22.25
CA SER A 193 -1.32 19.01 -22.35
C SER A 193 -0.54 20.03 -21.52
N LYS A 194 -0.02 19.61 -20.36
CA LYS A 194 0.78 20.46 -19.45
C LYS A 194 2.29 20.39 -19.74
N TYR A 195 2.73 19.35 -20.45
CA TYR A 195 4.15 19.07 -20.64
C TYR A 195 4.79 19.92 -21.74
N TRP A 196 4.03 20.32 -22.76
CA TRP A 196 4.54 21.11 -23.89
C TRP A 196 3.74 22.38 -24.12
N ASP A 197 4.38 23.36 -24.77
CA ASP A 197 3.69 24.52 -25.32
C ASP A 197 3.12 24.19 -26.71
N TRP A 198 1.79 24.19 -26.80
CA TRP A 198 1.04 23.89 -28.02
C TRP A 198 0.70 25.14 -28.85
N SER A 199 1.19 26.32 -28.45
CA SER A 199 0.91 27.62 -29.11
C SER A 199 1.25 27.62 -30.60
N CYS A 200 2.28 26.87 -31.02
CA CYS A 200 2.71 26.75 -32.41
C CYS A 200 1.62 26.22 -33.35
N PHE A 201 0.67 25.41 -32.85
CA PHE A 201 -0.44 24.91 -33.65
C PHE A 201 -1.46 25.99 -34.00
N LEU A 202 -1.56 27.06 -33.20
CA LEU A 202 -2.43 28.20 -33.50
C LEU A 202 -1.90 28.98 -34.71
N ASP A 203 -0.58 29.16 -34.80
CA ASP A 203 0.08 29.78 -35.96
C ASP A 203 0.05 28.87 -37.19
N LEU A 204 0.22 27.55 -37.00
CA LEU A 204 0.11 26.57 -38.07
C LEU A 204 -1.28 26.59 -38.71
N VAL A 205 -2.34 26.52 -37.90
CA VAL A 205 -3.73 26.53 -38.39
C VAL A 205 -4.04 27.84 -39.12
N LYS A 206 -3.59 29.00 -38.62
CA LYS A 206 -3.76 30.28 -39.33
C LYS A 206 -3.05 30.33 -40.68
N LYS A 207 -1.82 29.81 -40.76
CA LYS A 207 -1.04 29.81 -42.01
C LYS A 207 -1.62 28.86 -43.05
N VAL A 208 -2.07 27.68 -42.63
CA VAL A 208 -2.65 26.66 -43.51
C VAL A 208 -3.98 27.10 -44.14
N VAL A 209 -4.74 27.98 -43.45
CA VAL A 209 -5.97 28.59 -43.99
C VAL A 209 -5.70 29.51 -45.19
N ASN A 210 -4.49 30.08 -45.31
CA ASN A 210 -4.14 31.07 -46.33
C ASN A 210 -3.41 30.48 -47.55
N ILE A 211 -3.33 29.15 -47.68
CA ILE A 211 -2.65 28.49 -48.82
C ILE A 211 -3.68 28.25 -49.93
N ASP A 212 -3.45 28.84 -51.10
CA ASP A 212 -4.30 28.66 -52.28
C ASP A 212 -4.31 27.20 -52.76
N GLU A 213 -5.48 26.76 -53.21
CA GLU A 213 -5.78 25.40 -53.70
C GLU A 213 -5.04 25.11 -55.02
N GLY A 214 -3.84 24.54 -54.94
CA GLY A 214 -3.12 24.00 -56.08
C GLY A 214 -3.78 22.73 -56.66
N SER A 215 -3.44 22.37 -57.90
CA SER A 215 -4.11 21.34 -58.72
C SER A 215 -3.89 19.87 -58.33
N ASP A 216 -3.13 19.56 -57.26
CA ASP A 216 -2.85 18.17 -56.85
C ASP A 216 -3.79 17.71 -55.72
N VAL A 217 -4.67 16.75 -56.05
CA VAL A 217 -5.70 16.21 -55.16
C VAL A 217 -5.10 15.55 -53.91
N LYS A 218 -3.90 14.97 -53.99
CA LYS A 218 -3.24 14.35 -52.82
C LYS A 218 -2.73 15.43 -51.87
N PHE A 219 -2.11 16.46 -52.42
CA PHE A 219 -1.59 17.60 -51.69
C PHE A 219 -2.69 18.36 -50.93
N GLN A 220 -3.85 18.57 -51.57
CA GLN A 220 -5.00 19.21 -50.93
C GLN A 220 -5.55 18.38 -49.75
N LYS A 221 -5.64 17.05 -49.89
CA LYS A 221 -6.07 16.16 -48.80
C LYS A 221 -5.12 16.22 -47.59
N ASP A 222 -3.81 16.20 -47.82
CA ASP A 222 -2.82 16.24 -46.75
C ASP A 222 -2.87 17.58 -45.97
N ILE A 223 -3.10 18.69 -46.67
CA ILE A 223 -3.29 20.03 -46.07
C ILE A 223 -4.56 20.08 -45.20
N MET A 224 -5.68 19.53 -45.71
CA MET A 224 -6.93 19.46 -44.95
C MET A 224 -6.76 18.63 -43.67
N ASP A 225 -6.04 17.51 -43.74
CA ASP A 225 -5.80 16.64 -42.59
C ASP A 225 -4.89 17.31 -41.55
N ILE A 226 -3.87 18.07 -41.97
CA ILE A 226 -3.03 18.88 -41.07
C ILE A 226 -3.90 19.92 -40.34
N ARG A 227 -4.76 20.63 -41.07
CA ARG A 227 -5.67 21.63 -40.51
C ARG A 227 -6.62 21.01 -39.49
N TRP A 228 -7.25 19.88 -39.84
CA TRP A 228 -8.18 19.18 -38.96
C TRP A 228 -7.47 18.69 -37.69
N CYS A 229 -6.34 18.00 -37.80
CA CYS A 229 -5.59 17.52 -36.63
C CYS A 229 -5.10 18.67 -35.74
N GLY A 230 -4.64 19.78 -36.35
CA GLY A 230 -4.23 20.98 -35.60
C GLY A 230 -5.38 21.59 -34.79
N ILE A 231 -6.59 21.66 -35.36
CA ILE A 231 -7.79 22.12 -34.66
C ILE A 231 -8.17 21.15 -33.53
N GLN A 232 -8.09 19.84 -33.75
CA GLN A 232 -8.39 18.85 -32.71
C GLN A 232 -7.39 18.92 -31.54
N ILE A 233 -6.10 19.10 -31.81
CA ILE A 233 -5.08 19.34 -30.79
C ILE A 233 -5.47 20.57 -29.94
N LEU A 234 -5.78 21.70 -30.59
CA LEU A 234 -6.20 22.91 -29.88
C LEU A 234 -7.49 22.70 -29.09
N SER A 235 -8.44 21.93 -29.63
CA SER A 235 -9.70 21.60 -28.95
C SER A 235 -9.46 20.84 -27.65
N VAL A 236 -8.58 19.82 -27.69
CA VAL A 236 -8.23 19.01 -26.52
C VAL A 236 -7.43 19.83 -25.49
N VAL A 237 -6.46 20.64 -25.92
CA VAL A 237 -5.63 21.44 -25.01
C VAL A 237 -6.42 22.57 -24.36
N LEU A 238 -7.25 23.29 -25.11
CA LEU A 238 -8.02 24.44 -24.64
C LEU A 238 -9.40 24.05 -24.07
N LYS A 239 -9.74 22.75 -24.07
CA LYS A 239 -11.05 22.21 -23.66
C LYS A 239 -12.21 22.94 -24.35
N MET A 240 -12.09 23.12 -25.67
CA MET A 240 -13.10 23.81 -26.47
C MET A 240 -14.33 22.95 -26.68
N ASN A 241 -15.49 23.59 -26.85
CA ASN A 241 -16.73 22.92 -27.25
C ASN A 241 -16.78 22.76 -28.77
N ASP A 242 -17.55 21.78 -29.27
CA ASP A 242 -17.69 21.52 -30.71
C ASP A 242 -18.19 22.75 -31.51
N ARG A 243 -18.98 23.63 -30.86
CA ARG A 243 -19.45 24.89 -31.46
C ARG A 243 -18.31 25.88 -31.75
N THR A 244 -17.24 25.85 -30.96
CA THR A 244 -16.06 26.69 -31.19
C THR A 244 -15.14 26.11 -32.26
N VAL A 245 -15.08 24.78 -32.38
CA VAL A 245 -14.36 24.08 -33.46
C VAL A 245 -14.93 24.46 -34.84
N ALA A 246 -16.25 24.56 -34.96
CA ALA A 246 -16.93 24.97 -36.19
C ALA A 246 -16.54 26.38 -36.69
N LYS A 247 -16.08 27.28 -35.81
CA LYS A 247 -15.67 28.65 -36.17
C LYS A 247 -14.30 28.72 -36.85
N PHE A 248 -13.52 27.63 -36.86
CA PHE A 248 -12.22 27.57 -37.52
C PHE A 248 -12.30 27.22 -39.02
N GLY A 249 -13.51 27.21 -39.60
CA GLY A 249 -13.73 27.20 -41.05
C GLY A 249 -13.58 25.84 -41.74
N VAL A 250 -13.80 24.73 -41.01
CA VAL A 250 -13.89 23.38 -41.59
C VAL A 250 -15.37 23.03 -41.74
N VAL A 251 -15.80 22.68 -42.95
CA VAL A 251 -17.19 22.27 -43.21
C VAL A 251 -17.43 20.88 -42.61
N ALA A 252 -18.65 20.58 -42.14
CA ALA A 252 -18.97 19.32 -41.47
C ALA A 252 -18.59 18.07 -42.30
N ASP A 253 -18.81 18.10 -43.62
CA ASP A 253 -18.49 16.97 -44.52
C ASP A 253 -16.98 16.76 -44.69
N GLU A 254 -16.21 17.85 -44.68
CA GLU A 254 -14.75 17.82 -44.73
C GLU A 254 -14.17 17.28 -43.42
N ALA A 255 -14.72 17.72 -42.28
CA ALA A 255 -14.31 17.26 -40.97
C ALA A 255 -14.58 15.75 -40.80
N HIS A 256 -15.73 15.26 -41.27
CA HIS A 256 -16.07 13.85 -41.23
C HIS A 256 -15.09 13.02 -42.10
N SER A 257 -14.78 13.51 -43.30
CA SER A 257 -13.81 12.87 -44.20
C SER A 257 -12.40 12.80 -43.61
N CYS A 258 -11.95 13.87 -42.92
CA CYS A 258 -10.67 13.88 -42.21
C CYS A 258 -10.68 12.91 -41.01
N SER A 259 -11.79 12.86 -40.26
CA SER A 259 -11.96 11.94 -39.13
C SER A 259 -11.85 10.48 -39.55
N LEU A 260 -12.47 10.09 -40.68
CA LEU A 260 -12.36 8.74 -41.21
C LEU A 260 -10.91 8.38 -41.59
N ARG A 261 -10.17 9.31 -42.20
CA ARG A 261 -8.75 9.10 -42.53
C ARG A 261 -7.86 9.01 -41.28
N TRP A 262 -8.19 9.77 -40.24
CA TRP A 262 -7.54 9.67 -38.94
C TRP A 262 -7.79 8.30 -38.28
N GLU A 263 -9.03 7.80 -38.31
CA GLU A 263 -9.35 6.47 -37.78
C GLU A 263 -8.60 5.38 -38.56
N GLN A 264 -8.52 5.48 -39.89
CA GLN A 264 -7.70 4.58 -40.71
C GLN A 264 -6.22 4.59 -40.30
N PHE A 265 -5.67 5.76 -39.96
CA PHE A 265 -4.29 5.87 -39.46
C PHE A 265 -4.11 5.19 -38.10
N CYS A 266 -5.11 5.25 -37.21
CA CYS A 266 -5.06 4.60 -35.88
C CYS A 266 -5.37 3.09 -35.91
N GLN A 267 -5.99 2.59 -36.99
CA GLN A 267 -6.33 1.17 -37.15
C GLN A 267 -5.10 0.26 -37.32
N ASP A 268 -3.89 0.82 -37.51
CA ASP A 268 -2.64 0.08 -37.66
C ASP A 268 -2.36 -0.92 -36.51
N ILE A 269 -2.91 -0.64 -35.32
CA ILE A 269 -2.75 -1.44 -34.10
C ILE A 269 -3.94 -2.39 -33.83
N ALA A 270 -5.09 -2.20 -34.49
CA ALA A 270 -6.35 -2.86 -34.13
C ALA A 270 -6.26 -4.40 -34.15
N VAL A 271 -5.54 -4.96 -35.12
CA VAL A 271 -5.35 -6.42 -35.26
C VAL A 271 -4.55 -6.99 -34.08
N GLU A 272 -3.51 -6.30 -33.63
CA GLU A 272 -2.68 -6.78 -32.52
C GLU A 272 -3.42 -6.62 -31.18
N MET A 273 -4.20 -5.55 -31.04
CA MET A 273 -5.11 -5.38 -29.91
C MET A 273 -6.13 -6.51 -29.84
N ALA A 274 -6.79 -6.85 -30.96
CA ALA A 274 -7.72 -7.98 -31.02
C ALA A 274 -7.03 -9.32 -30.72
N GLY A 275 -5.84 -9.54 -31.27
CA GLY A 275 -5.03 -10.73 -31.02
C GLY A 275 -4.66 -10.93 -29.54
N ALA A 276 -4.52 -9.85 -28.78
CA ALA A 276 -4.24 -9.90 -27.34
C ALA A 276 -5.41 -10.46 -26.51
N TYR A 277 -6.66 -10.37 -27.02
CA TYR A 277 -7.86 -10.91 -26.37
C TYR A 277 -8.20 -12.33 -26.84
N ILE A 278 -7.88 -12.67 -28.09
CA ILE A 278 -8.26 -13.96 -28.70
C ILE A 278 -7.20 -15.06 -28.46
N GLY A 279 -5.91 -14.72 -28.49
CA GLY A 279 -4.80 -15.68 -28.43
C GLY A 279 -4.63 -16.43 -27.09
N THR A 280 -5.50 -16.22 -26.11
CA THR A 280 -5.46 -16.88 -24.79
C THR A 280 -6.12 -18.26 -24.74
N LEU A 281 -6.90 -18.66 -25.76
CA LEU A 281 -7.70 -19.89 -25.68
C LEU A 281 -6.96 -21.17 -26.09
N GLU A 282 -5.95 -21.09 -26.97
CA GLU A 282 -5.28 -22.27 -27.54
C GLU A 282 -4.15 -22.84 -26.66
N ASN A 283 -3.57 -22.05 -25.75
CA ASN A 283 -2.49 -22.50 -24.86
C ASN A 283 -2.95 -23.40 -23.70
N ILE A 284 -4.26 -23.63 -23.56
CA ILE A 284 -4.83 -24.51 -22.51
C ILE A 284 -4.70 -26.00 -22.87
N ARG A 285 -4.31 -26.35 -24.11
CA ARG A 285 -4.35 -27.73 -24.62
C ARG A 285 -3.04 -28.51 -24.62
N LEU A 286 -1.94 -28.00 -24.06
CA LEU A 286 -0.64 -28.72 -24.07
C LEU A 286 -0.11 -29.01 -22.65
N ASP A 287 -0.21 -30.30 -22.30
CA ASP A 287 0.41 -31.12 -21.26
C ASP A 287 0.59 -30.62 -19.81
N PRO A 288 0.01 -31.31 -18.80
CA PRO A 288 0.13 -30.98 -17.38
C PRO A 288 1.38 -31.53 -16.67
N GLU A 289 2.26 -32.30 -17.32
CA GLU A 289 3.28 -33.11 -16.61
C GLU A 289 4.66 -32.45 -16.37
N ASN A 290 4.98 -31.28 -16.93
CA ASN A 290 6.31 -30.64 -16.77
C ASN A 290 6.26 -29.22 -16.17
N ARG A 291 5.70 -29.07 -14.97
CA ARG A 291 5.78 -27.82 -14.17
C ARG A 291 6.83 -27.89 -13.06
N GLU A 292 8.08 -28.07 -13.44
CA GLU A 292 9.25 -27.70 -12.63
C GLU A 292 10.16 -26.77 -13.45
N LEU A 293 9.68 -25.57 -13.79
CA LEU A 293 10.52 -24.51 -14.33
C LEU A 293 10.32 -23.25 -13.46
N ALA A 294 11.44 -22.83 -12.88
CA ALA A 294 11.56 -21.86 -11.81
C ALA A 294 10.87 -20.52 -12.11
N PHE A 295 9.95 -20.14 -11.24
CA PHE A 295 9.32 -18.83 -11.22
C PHE A 295 10.26 -17.87 -10.46
N SER A 296 11.11 -17.12 -11.18
CA SER A 296 11.93 -16.08 -10.54
C SER A 296 11.05 -14.88 -10.21
N GLN A 297 10.62 -14.82 -8.95
CA GLN A 297 9.84 -13.73 -8.34
C GLN A 297 10.40 -12.33 -8.65
N GLU A 298 11.72 -12.22 -8.87
CA GLU A 298 12.43 -11.00 -9.22
C GLU A 298 12.11 -10.49 -10.64
N ASN A 299 11.90 -11.36 -11.63
CA ASN A 299 11.68 -10.93 -13.02
C ASN A 299 10.30 -10.28 -13.22
N CYS A 300 9.26 -10.77 -12.53
CA CYS A 300 7.92 -10.17 -12.62
C CYS A 300 7.86 -8.79 -11.94
N LEU A 301 8.49 -8.63 -10.76
CA LEU A 301 8.50 -7.34 -10.05
C LEU A 301 9.29 -6.26 -10.83
N GLN A 302 10.36 -6.66 -11.52
CA GLN A 302 11.11 -5.79 -12.43
C GLN A 302 10.35 -5.46 -13.72
N SER A 303 9.55 -6.38 -14.28
CA SER A 303 8.80 -6.15 -15.53
C SER A 303 7.59 -5.23 -15.38
N PHE A 304 7.07 -5.05 -14.16
CA PHE A 304 5.91 -4.20 -13.88
C PHE A 304 6.27 -2.82 -13.29
N GLY A 305 7.56 -2.44 -13.31
CA GLY A 305 8.01 -1.12 -12.85
C GLY A 305 7.80 -0.84 -11.35
N LEU A 306 7.52 -1.87 -10.56
CA LEU A 306 7.32 -1.77 -9.10
C LEU A 306 8.64 -1.57 -8.34
N CYS A 307 9.77 -1.94 -8.96
CA CYS A 307 11.11 -1.60 -8.49
C CYS A 307 11.65 -0.42 -9.32
N SER A 308 11.33 0.81 -8.94
CA SER A 308 12.19 1.94 -9.32
C SER A 308 13.27 2.08 -8.25
N PHE A 309 14.53 1.86 -8.64
CA PHE A 309 15.75 2.08 -7.85
C PHE A 309 16.16 1.03 -6.79
N THR A 310 16.53 -0.18 -7.19
CA THR A 310 17.49 -1.01 -6.41
C THR A 310 18.41 -1.87 -7.29
N SER A 311 18.93 -1.33 -8.40
CA SER A 311 20.08 -1.94 -9.10
C SER A 311 21.12 -0.91 -9.52
N SER A 312 21.73 -0.26 -8.54
CA SER A 312 23.12 0.19 -8.64
C SER A 312 23.74 0.21 -7.25
N ARG A 313 24.33 -0.92 -6.84
CA ARG A 313 25.46 -0.88 -5.90
C ARG A 313 26.66 -0.34 -6.69
N SER A 314 26.74 0.98 -6.80
CA SER A 314 27.98 1.68 -7.12
C SER A 314 28.25 2.67 -6.00
N HIS A 315 29.36 2.45 -5.30
CA HIS A 315 29.88 3.36 -4.29
C HIS A 315 29.94 4.80 -4.82
N GLY A 316 29.38 5.75 -4.07
CA GLY A 316 29.46 7.19 -4.34
C GLY A 316 28.42 7.96 -3.54
N ASN A 317 28.89 8.78 -2.61
CA ASN A 317 28.13 9.51 -1.60
C ASN A 317 27.10 10.50 -2.20
N GLU A 318 25.83 10.38 -1.80
CA GLU A 318 24.96 11.45 -1.23
C GLU A 318 23.50 10.96 -1.16
N PRO A 319 22.85 10.90 0.03
CA PRO A 319 21.43 10.54 0.13
C PRO A 319 20.56 11.77 -0.20
N PRO A 320 19.46 11.63 -0.97
CA PRO A 320 18.51 12.72 -1.15
C PRO A 320 17.74 12.93 0.16
N LEU A 321 17.71 14.18 0.59
CA LEU A 321 16.99 14.71 1.75
C LEU A 321 15.47 14.46 1.64
N ARG A 322 15.01 13.26 1.99
CA ARG A 322 13.61 13.03 2.41
C ARG A 322 13.53 13.40 3.89
N SER A 323 12.67 14.35 4.21
CA SER A 323 12.40 14.85 5.57
C SER A 323 12.10 13.69 6.54
N ARG A 324 13.16 13.26 7.24
CA ARG A 324 13.12 12.37 8.40
C ARG A 324 12.47 13.12 9.55
N ARG A 325 11.17 12.90 9.76
CA ARG A 325 10.46 13.18 11.03
C ARG A 325 9.08 12.54 11.05
N LEU A 326 9.03 11.22 10.87
CA LEU A 326 7.98 10.37 11.41
C LEU A 326 8.70 9.13 11.97
N VAL A 327 8.36 8.81 13.21
CA VAL A 327 9.04 7.87 14.13
C VAL A 327 9.56 6.64 13.40
N GLU A 328 10.88 6.45 13.41
CA GLU A 328 11.52 5.18 13.02
C GLU A 328 11.00 4.10 13.98
N TRP A 329 9.99 3.35 13.56
CA TRP A 329 9.79 2.01 14.09
C TRP A 329 11.00 1.22 13.59
N ASP A 330 11.86 0.81 14.52
CA ASP A 330 13.07 0.01 14.25
C ASP A 330 12.71 -1.23 13.42
N ASP A 331 12.89 -1.14 12.11
CA ASP A 331 12.67 -2.23 11.15
C ASP A 331 13.88 -3.19 11.11
N LYS A 332 14.41 -3.49 12.31
CA LYS A 332 15.47 -4.49 12.56
C LYS A 332 14.92 -5.73 13.28
N SER A 333 13.61 -5.98 13.20
CA SER A 333 13.09 -7.30 13.53
C SER A 333 13.34 -8.23 12.35
N ALA A 334 14.07 -9.31 12.57
CA ALA A 334 14.24 -10.40 11.61
C ALA A 334 12.85 -10.86 11.13
N GLY A 335 12.42 -10.38 9.96
CA GLY A 335 11.04 -10.56 9.50
C GLY A 335 10.73 -12.03 9.32
N ASN A 336 9.77 -12.54 10.09
CA ASN A 336 9.33 -13.94 10.02
C ASN A 336 9.10 -14.38 8.56
N PRO A 337 9.54 -15.60 8.19
CA PRO A 337 9.51 -16.06 6.80
C PRO A 337 8.07 -16.19 6.29
N PHE A 338 7.75 -15.48 5.21
CA PHE A 338 6.48 -15.69 4.51
C PHE A 338 6.61 -16.92 3.60
N VAL A 339 5.83 -17.96 3.87
CA VAL A 339 5.89 -19.21 3.11
C VAL A 339 4.87 -19.16 1.97
N MET A 340 5.36 -19.25 0.74
CA MET A 340 4.47 -19.36 -0.41
C MET A 340 3.89 -20.78 -0.48
N THR A 341 2.59 -20.90 -0.25
CA THR A 341 1.85 -22.17 -0.38
C THR A 341 1.26 -22.31 -1.77
N SER A 342 0.91 -23.54 -2.17
CA SER A 342 0.32 -23.81 -3.49
C SER A 342 -1.04 -23.13 -3.67
N THR A 343 -1.81 -23.03 -2.58
CA THR A 343 -3.09 -22.31 -2.51
C THR A 343 -2.91 -20.80 -2.66
N LEU A 344 -1.94 -20.21 -1.95
CA LEU A 344 -1.66 -18.78 -2.03
C LEU A 344 -1.06 -18.34 -3.37
N LYS A 345 -0.37 -19.23 -4.09
CA LYS A 345 0.32 -18.87 -5.34
C LYS A 345 -0.64 -18.22 -6.36
N ARG A 346 -1.83 -18.82 -6.55
CA ARG A 346 -2.86 -18.27 -7.46
C ARG A 346 -3.38 -16.92 -6.99
N SER A 347 -3.71 -16.79 -5.69
CA SER A 347 -4.17 -15.53 -5.13
C SER A 347 -3.08 -14.45 -5.20
N PHE A 348 -1.81 -14.82 -4.98
CA PHE A 348 -0.65 -13.94 -5.12
C PHE A 348 -0.51 -13.39 -6.54
N GLU A 349 -0.61 -14.26 -7.56
CA GLU A 349 -0.57 -13.87 -8.97
C GLU A 349 -1.71 -12.91 -9.33
N MET A 350 -2.93 -13.20 -8.88
CA MET A 350 -4.10 -12.35 -9.14
C MET A 350 -3.95 -10.95 -8.52
N VAL A 351 -3.45 -10.88 -7.28
CA VAL A 351 -3.21 -9.59 -6.61
C VAL A 351 -2.06 -8.84 -7.27
N LEU A 352 -0.98 -9.54 -7.65
CA LEU A 352 0.15 -8.92 -8.35
C LEU A 352 -0.29 -8.29 -9.68
N LEU A 353 -1.13 -8.99 -10.45
CA LEU A 353 -1.71 -8.47 -11.68
C LEU A 353 -2.56 -7.23 -11.42
N ALA A 354 -3.42 -7.24 -10.40
CA ALA A 354 -4.25 -6.08 -10.07
C ALA A 354 -3.41 -4.87 -9.62
N VAL A 355 -2.36 -5.11 -8.81
CA VAL A 355 -1.42 -4.06 -8.36
C VAL A 355 -0.65 -3.46 -9.53
N SER A 356 -0.25 -4.27 -10.52
CA SER A 356 0.43 -3.78 -11.73
C SER A 356 -0.46 -2.83 -12.56
N GLN A 357 -1.78 -3.04 -12.52
CA GLN A 357 -2.77 -2.25 -13.25
C GLN A 357 -3.32 -1.06 -12.44
N LYS A 358 -2.78 -0.81 -11.24
CA LYS A 358 -3.27 0.20 -10.29
C LYS A 358 -4.72 0.01 -9.86
N TRP A 359 -5.26 -1.21 -9.96
CA TRP A 359 -6.62 -1.50 -9.53
C TRP A 359 -6.70 -1.70 -8.02
N PRO A 360 -7.73 -1.15 -7.34
CA PRO A 360 -7.93 -1.38 -5.92
C PRO A 360 -8.33 -2.84 -5.69
N VAL A 361 -7.69 -3.48 -4.69
CA VAL A 361 -7.82 -4.93 -4.44
C VAL A 361 -8.59 -5.18 -3.15
N LEU A 362 -9.60 -6.05 -3.20
CA LEU A 362 -10.35 -6.52 -2.05
C LEU A 362 -10.05 -7.99 -1.78
N LEU A 363 -9.36 -8.28 -0.67
CA LEU A 363 -9.07 -9.64 -0.23
C LEU A 363 -10.18 -10.14 0.69
N HIS A 364 -10.94 -11.14 0.28
CA HIS A 364 -11.96 -11.75 1.14
C HIS A 364 -11.59 -13.21 1.46
N GLY A 365 -11.87 -13.63 2.69
CA GLY A 365 -11.55 -15.00 3.13
C GLY A 365 -11.70 -15.14 4.65
N PRO A 366 -11.50 -16.35 5.20
CA PRO A 366 -11.67 -16.59 6.62
C PRO A 366 -10.70 -15.77 7.48
N ALA A 367 -11.07 -15.56 8.74
CA ALA A 367 -10.21 -14.90 9.71
C ALA A 367 -8.88 -15.66 9.87
N GLY A 368 -7.75 -14.94 9.87
CA GLY A 368 -6.43 -15.54 10.06
C GLY A 368 -5.86 -16.32 8.87
N ALA A 369 -6.44 -16.22 7.66
CA ALA A 369 -5.90 -16.84 6.44
C ALA A 369 -4.61 -16.18 5.89
N GLY A 370 -4.09 -15.14 6.55
CA GLY A 370 -2.88 -14.44 6.11
C GLY A 370 -3.11 -13.30 5.10
N LYS A 371 -4.32 -12.74 5.01
CA LYS A 371 -4.66 -11.62 4.11
C LYS A 371 -3.71 -10.43 4.23
N SER A 372 -3.54 -9.88 5.44
CA SER A 372 -2.63 -8.75 5.69
C SER A 372 -1.15 -9.15 5.52
N ALA A 373 -0.80 -10.41 5.77
CA ALA A 373 0.56 -10.93 5.58
C ALA A 373 0.94 -11.00 4.08
N LEU A 374 -0.01 -11.36 3.20
CA LEU A 374 0.17 -11.35 1.75
C LEU A 374 0.51 -9.94 1.25
N ILE A 375 -0.27 -8.94 1.67
CA ILE A 375 -0.05 -7.54 1.28
C ILE A 375 1.30 -7.03 1.81
N SER A 376 1.60 -7.31 3.08
CA SER A 376 2.87 -6.92 3.71
C SER A 376 4.09 -7.54 3.02
N LYS A 377 3.97 -8.78 2.53
CA LYS A 377 5.02 -9.42 1.74
C LYS A 377 5.20 -8.74 0.38
N MET A 378 4.12 -8.43 -0.33
CA MET A 378 4.20 -7.72 -1.63
C MET A 378 4.75 -6.29 -1.51
N ALA A 379 4.42 -5.61 -0.41
CA ALA A 379 4.95 -4.28 -0.15
C ALA A 379 6.46 -4.31 0.12
N ARG A 380 6.92 -5.27 0.94
CA ARG A 380 8.37 -5.52 1.14
C ARG A 380 9.09 -5.84 -0.16
N ASP A 381 8.53 -6.73 -0.96
CA ASP A 381 9.07 -7.11 -2.28
C ASP A 381 9.17 -5.90 -3.24
N SER A 382 8.28 -4.90 -3.10
CA SER A 382 8.28 -3.69 -3.92
C SER A 382 8.99 -2.49 -3.28
N GLY A 383 9.54 -2.64 -2.07
CA GLY A 383 10.20 -1.56 -1.32
C GLY A 383 9.23 -0.46 -0.83
N ASN A 384 7.93 -0.72 -0.78
CA ASN A 384 6.92 0.22 -0.32
C ASN A 384 6.56 -0.02 1.15
N GLN A 385 6.12 1.05 1.83
CA GLN A 385 5.59 0.97 3.20
C GLN A 385 4.07 0.76 3.17
N VAL A 386 3.58 -0.08 4.08
CA VAL A 386 2.16 -0.37 4.27
C VAL A 386 1.63 0.37 5.48
N LEU A 387 0.50 1.03 5.30
CA LEU A 387 -0.28 1.64 6.35
C LEU A 387 -1.61 0.89 6.48
N SER A 388 -1.83 0.22 7.61
CA SER A 388 -3.07 -0.49 7.91
C SER A 388 -3.99 0.34 8.81
N LEU A 389 -5.25 0.48 8.42
CA LEU A 389 -6.30 1.07 9.24
C LEU A 389 -7.41 0.04 9.41
N HIS A 390 -7.72 -0.30 10.66
CA HIS A 390 -8.91 -1.07 10.98
C HIS A 390 -10.13 -0.18 10.87
N MET A 391 -11.17 -0.64 10.17
CA MET A 391 -12.43 0.08 10.03
C MET A 391 -13.41 -0.33 11.13
N ASP A 392 -14.09 0.68 11.67
CA ASP A 392 -15.14 0.53 12.68
C ASP A 392 -16.22 1.58 12.44
N ASP A 393 -17.42 1.34 12.94
CA ASP A 393 -18.59 2.22 12.79
C ASP A 393 -18.37 3.60 13.43
N GLN A 394 -17.37 3.71 14.32
CA GLN A 394 -16.98 4.95 15.02
C GLN A 394 -15.92 5.78 14.28
N ILE A 395 -15.41 5.33 13.13
CA ILE A 395 -14.37 6.06 12.42
C ILE A 395 -14.94 7.25 11.66
N ASP A 396 -14.51 8.42 12.07
CA ASP A 396 -14.84 9.67 11.38
C ASP A 396 -13.96 9.91 10.14
N GLY A 397 -14.55 10.48 9.10
CA GLY A 397 -13.83 10.94 7.90
C GLY A 397 -12.73 11.97 8.18
N ARG A 398 -12.80 12.66 9.34
CA ARG A 398 -11.76 13.57 9.84
C ARG A 398 -10.43 12.87 10.07
N THR A 399 -10.44 11.62 10.54
CA THR A 399 -9.22 10.84 10.76
C THR A 399 -8.55 10.46 9.44
N LEU A 400 -9.34 10.23 8.38
CA LEU A 400 -8.85 9.87 7.06
C LEU A 400 -8.29 11.08 6.31
N ILE A 401 -9.07 12.14 6.18
CA ILE A 401 -8.72 13.30 5.36
C ILE A 401 -7.83 14.28 6.14
N GLY A 402 -8.14 14.49 7.41
CA GLY A 402 -7.47 15.46 8.28
C GLY A 402 -8.46 16.31 9.07
N SER A 403 -7.94 16.98 10.08
CA SER A 403 -8.70 17.96 10.88
C SER A 403 -7.80 19.11 11.33
N TYR A 404 -8.42 20.23 11.69
CA TYR A 404 -7.71 21.33 12.33
C TYR A 404 -7.46 20.95 13.79
N VAL A 405 -6.18 20.90 14.18
CA VAL A 405 -5.76 20.56 15.53
C VAL A 405 -5.25 21.82 16.22
N CYS A 406 -5.56 21.94 17.51
CA CYS A 406 -5.04 23.02 18.35
C CYS A 406 -3.53 22.86 18.53
N THR A 407 -2.79 23.96 18.43
CA THR A 407 -1.35 23.96 18.71
C THR A 407 -1.08 24.31 20.18
N GLU A 408 0.20 24.32 20.57
CA GLU A 408 0.63 24.82 21.89
C GLU A 408 0.25 26.30 22.11
N GLN A 409 0.10 27.08 21.04
CA GLN A 409 -0.33 28.47 21.12
C GLN A 409 -1.87 28.57 21.21
N PRO A 410 -2.42 29.13 22.30
CA PRO A 410 -3.87 29.29 22.43
C PRO A 410 -4.46 30.11 21.28
N GLY A 411 -5.46 29.55 20.59
CA GLY A 411 -6.16 30.22 19.49
C GLY A 411 -5.56 29.98 18.10
N GLU A 412 -4.41 29.32 17.99
CA GLU A 412 -3.84 28.92 16.70
C GLU A 412 -4.27 27.49 16.34
N PHE A 413 -4.95 27.36 15.21
CA PHE A 413 -5.37 26.10 14.62
C PHE A 413 -4.51 25.78 13.41
N ARG A 414 -3.88 24.60 13.41
CA ARG A 414 -3.09 24.11 12.28
C ARG A 414 -3.80 22.93 11.65
N TRP A 415 -3.89 22.91 10.32
CA TRP A 415 -4.35 21.72 9.63
C TRP A 415 -3.33 20.60 9.78
N GLN A 416 -3.82 19.44 10.22
CA GLN A 416 -3.06 18.21 10.22
C GLN A 416 -3.64 17.27 9.16
N PRO A 417 -2.85 16.86 8.16
CA PRO A 417 -3.32 15.91 7.15
C PRO A 417 -3.62 14.57 7.83
N GLY A 418 -4.76 13.98 7.49
CA GLY A 418 -5.20 12.70 8.01
C GLY A 418 -4.44 11.54 7.40
N PHE A 419 -4.75 10.33 7.88
CA PHE A 419 -4.07 9.10 7.50
C PHE A 419 -4.06 8.85 5.97
N LEU A 420 -5.22 8.99 5.31
CA LEU A 420 -5.36 8.76 3.89
C LEU A 420 -4.65 9.84 3.08
N THR A 421 -4.79 11.10 3.49
CA THR A 421 -4.11 12.25 2.84
C THR A 421 -2.59 12.09 2.87
N GLN A 422 -2.02 11.69 4.01
CA GLN A 422 -0.59 11.43 4.13
C GLN A 422 -0.14 10.25 3.25
N ALA A 423 -0.96 9.20 3.18
CA ALA A 423 -0.64 8.04 2.35
C ALA A 423 -0.66 8.36 0.85
N VAL A 424 -1.64 9.16 0.40
CA VAL A 424 -1.75 9.62 -0.98
C VAL A 424 -0.57 10.51 -1.37
N LEU A 425 -0.17 11.44 -0.49
CA LEU A 425 0.96 12.35 -0.72
C LEU A 425 2.31 11.61 -0.81
N ASN A 426 2.56 10.68 0.12
CA ASN A 426 3.82 9.96 0.19
C ASN A 426 3.87 8.73 -0.72
N GLY A 427 2.73 8.33 -1.29
CA GLY A 427 2.62 7.15 -2.16
C GLY A 427 2.77 5.82 -1.41
N TYR A 428 2.25 5.76 -0.18
CA TYR A 428 2.23 4.54 0.62
C TYR A 428 1.11 3.59 0.20
N TRP A 429 1.26 2.31 0.54
CA TRP A 429 0.20 1.32 0.34
C TRP A 429 -0.76 1.38 1.51
N VAL A 430 -2.05 1.52 1.25
CA VAL A 430 -3.07 1.60 2.29
C VAL A 430 -3.87 0.31 2.34
N VAL A 431 -4.05 -0.24 3.53
CA VAL A 431 -4.88 -1.41 3.80
C VAL A 431 -6.01 -1.02 4.73
N PHE A 432 -7.25 -1.12 4.24
CA PHE A 432 -8.45 -1.01 5.06
C PHE A 432 -8.87 -2.40 5.54
N GLU A 433 -8.74 -2.65 6.85
CA GLU A 433 -9.18 -3.91 7.44
C GLU A 433 -10.67 -3.85 7.82
N ASP A 434 -11.41 -4.91 7.50
CA ASP A 434 -12.86 -5.05 7.74
C ASP A 434 -13.69 -3.88 7.19
N ILE A 435 -13.54 -3.56 5.89
CA ILE A 435 -14.28 -2.47 5.23
C ILE A 435 -15.80 -2.61 5.28
N ASP A 436 -16.31 -3.81 5.57
CA ASP A 436 -17.73 -4.08 5.76
C ASP A 436 -18.33 -3.34 6.97
N LYS A 437 -17.49 -2.93 7.92
CA LYS A 437 -17.88 -2.14 9.11
C LYS A 437 -17.61 -0.65 8.93
N ALA A 438 -17.32 -0.19 7.72
CA ALA A 438 -17.04 1.22 7.48
C ALA A 438 -18.35 2.02 7.34
N PRO A 439 -18.46 3.21 7.95
CA PRO A 439 -19.61 4.08 7.75
C PRO A 439 -19.69 4.57 6.29
N SER A 440 -20.91 4.83 5.80
CA SER A 440 -21.18 5.26 4.42
C SER A 440 -20.42 6.52 4.00
N ASP A 441 -20.21 7.43 4.96
CA ASP A 441 -19.56 8.72 4.73
C ASP A 441 -18.08 8.51 4.36
N VAL A 442 -17.43 7.57 5.05
CA VAL A 442 -16.04 7.19 4.80
C VAL A 442 -15.90 6.49 3.45
N LEU A 443 -16.83 5.59 3.10
CA LEU A 443 -16.84 4.92 1.80
C LEU A 443 -17.00 5.92 0.65
N SER A 444 -17.82 6.96 0.85
CA SER A 444 -18.03 8.03 -0.13
C SER A 444 -16.76 8.87 -0.35
N MET A 445 -15.99 9.14 0.72
CA MET A 445 -14.70 9.84 0.61
C MET A 445 -13.64 9.03 -0.14
N MET A 446 -13.71 7.71 -0.08
CA MET A 446 -12.79 6.82 -0.79
C MET A 446 -13.16 6.60 -2.26
N LEU A 447 -14.40 6.92 -2.66
CA LEU A 447 -14.90 6.64 -4.01
C LEU A 447 -14.02 7.20 -5.14
N PRO A 448 -13.52 8.46 -5.08
CA PRO A 448 -12.64 8.99 -6.13
C PRO A 448 -11.34 8.17 -6.28
N LEU A 449 -10.79 7.66 -5.18
CA LEU A 449 -9.59 6.81 -5.22
C LEU A 449 -9.88 5.42 -5.79
N LEU A 450 -11.11 4.92 -5.60
CA LEU A 450 -11.55 3.64 -6.15
C LEU A 450 -11.83 3.70 -7.65
N GLU A 451 -12.29 4.85 -8.14
CA GLU A 451 -12.49 5.12 -9.57
C GLU A 451 -11.17 5.30 -10.34
N GLY A 452 -10.03 5.42 -9.62
CA GLY A 452 -8.72 5.62 -10.22
C GLY A 452 -8.44 7.07 -10.59
N SER A 453 -9.09 8.04 -9.94
CA SER A 453 -8.78 9.45 -10.11
C SER A 453 -7.31 9.74 -9.75
N SER A 454 -6.68 10.62 -10.52
CA SER A 454 -5.31 11.08 -10.25
C SER A 454 -5.25 12.24 -9.25
N LEU A 455 -6.41 12.73 -8.82
CA LEU A 455 -6.61 13.89 -7.96
C LEU A 455 -7.50 13.48 -6.79
N PHE A 456 -7.06 13.79 -5.57
CA PHE A 456 -7.78 13.53 -4.33
C PHE A 456 -8.12 14.85 -3.65
N VAL A 457 -9.41 15.14 -3.50
CA VAL A 457 -9.90 16.37 -2.87
C VAL A 457 -9.75 16.24 -1.35
N THR A 458 -9.01 17.16 -0.74
CA THR A 458 -8.92 17.29 0.72
C THR A 458 -10.14 17.99 1.30
N GLY A 459 -10.29 17.95 2.63
CA GLY A 459 -11.44 18.52 3.35
C GLY A 459 -11.63 20.03 3.20
N PHE A 460 -10.73 20.74 2.51
CA PHE A 460 -10.81 22.17 2.23
C PHE A 460 -10.93 22.52 0.75
N GLY A 461 -11.05 21.52 -0.12
CA GLY A 461 -11.15 21.72 -1.56
C GLY A 461 -9.80 21.84 -2.29
N GLU A 462 -8.67 21.55 -1.64
CA GLU A 462 -7.39 21.40 -2.35
C GLU A 462 -7.30 20.00 -2.97
N GLU A 463 -7.00 19.95 -4.26
CA GLU A 463 -6.80 18.70 -5.01
C GLU A 463 -5.33 18.25 -4.96
N ILE A 464 -5.09 17.13 -4.28
CA ILE A 464 -3.77 16.52 -4.18
C ILE A 464 -3.58 15.51 -5.31
N ARG A 465 -2.44 15.58 -6.00
CA ARG A 465 -2.06 14.55 -6.98
C ARG A 465 -1.69 13.25 -6.28
N VAL A 466 -2.33 12.15 -6.69
CA VAL A 466 -2.03 10.81 -6.18
C VAL A 466 -0.65 10.37 -6.66
N ALA A 467 0.23 9.99 -5.74
CA ALA A 467 1.56 9.49 -6.07
C ALA A 467 1.49 8.16 -6.83
N GLU A 468 2.42 7.94 -7.77
CA GLU A 468 2.36 6.77 -8.68
C GLU A 468 2.49 5.41 -7.96
N SER A 469 3.21 5.39 -6.83
CA SER A 469 3.42 4.21 -5.97
C SER A 469 2.23 3.90 -5.06
N PHE A 470 1.27 4.83 -4.92
CA PHE A 470 0.09 4.63 -4.08
C PHE A 470 -0.75 3.45 -4.57
N ARG A 471 -1.12 2.56 -3.64
CA ARG A 471 -2.00 1.42 -3.91
C ARG A 471 -2.97 1.23 -2.77
N LEU A 472 -4.19 0.82 -3.13
CA LEU A 472 -5.30 0.68 -2.22
C LEU A 472 -5.71 -0.78 -2.11
N PHE A 473 -5.70 -1.28 -0.87
CA PHE A 473 -6.12 -2.63 -0.52
C PHE A 473 -7.22 -2.55 0.53
N SER A 474 -8.09 -3.55 0.50
CA SER A 474 -9.08 -3.77 1.53
C SER A 474 -9.15 -5.25 1.86
N THR A 475 -9.51 -5.58 3.10
CA THR A 475 -9.71 -6.96 3.53
C THR A 475 -11.08 -7.14 4.16
N ILE A 476 -11.72 -8.27 3.90
CA ILE A 476 -12.97 -8.70 4.55
C ILE A 476 -12.76 -10.09 5.16
N SER A 477 -13.19 -10.25 6.40
CA SER A 477 -13.19 -11.54 7.08
C SER A 477 -14.56 -12.19 6.98
N THR A 478 -14.72 -13.14 6.05
CA THR A 478 -16.00 -13.85 5.84
C THR A 478 -16.13 -15.07 6.74
N SER A 479 -17.33 -15.30 7.29
CA SER A 479 -17.69 -16.56 7.93
C SER A 479 -18.23 -17.56 6.90
N LYS A 480 -18.17 -18.88 7.16
CA LYS A 480 -18.65 -19.89 6.19
C LYS A 480 -20.14 -19.74 5.81
N SER A 481 -20.95 -19.12 6.68
CA SER A 481 -22.37 -18.80 6.40
C SER A 481 -22.56 -17.68 5.38
N ASP A 482 -21.56 -16.82 5.18
CA ASP A 482 -21.60 -15.70 4.22
C ASP A 482 -21.04 -16.09 2.85
N ILE A 483 -20.54 -17.32 2.71
CA ILE A 483 -20.11 -17.88 1.41
C ILE A 483 -21.31 -18.47 0.66
N SER A 484 -22.29 -19.02 1.39
CA SER A 484 -23.51 -19.61 0.82
C SER A 484 -24.63 -18.60 0.57
N ARG A 485 -24.66 -17.50 1.35
CA ARG A 485 -25.43 -16.32 1.01
C ARG A 485 -24.54 -15.50 0.09
N GLY A 486 -24.77 -15.61 -1.21
CA GLY A 486 -24.10 -14.76 -2.20
C GLY A 486 -24.03 -13.33 -1.67
N LEU A 487 -22.85 -12.74 -1.72
CA LEU A 487 -22.52 -11.38 -1.30
C LEU A 487 -23.25 -10.36 -2.21
N GLU A 488 -24.58 -10.41 -2.20
CA GLU A 488 -25.54 -9.52 -2.85
C GLU A 488 -26.21 -8.60 -1.80
N GLY A 489 -25.88 -8.75 -0.52
CA GLY A 489 -26.57 -8.08 0.60
C GLY A 489 -25.87 -6.87 1.23
N GLY A 490 -24.96 -6.20 0.51
CA GLY A 490 -24.34 -4.97 0.97
C GLY A 490 -23.61 -4.29 -0.18
N ASN A 491 -24.13 -3.15 -0.65
CA ASN A 491 -23.65 -2.36 -1.78
C ASN A 491 -22.25 -1.74 -1.53
N LEU A 492 -21.24 -2.55 -1.27
CA LEU A 492 -19.85 -2.11 -1.27
C LEU A 492 -19.36 -2.06 -2.72
N ASN A 493 -19.79 -1.03 -3.48
CA ASN A 493 -19.26 -0.63 -4.79
C ASN A 493 -18.74 -1.80 -5.65
N GLY A 494 -19.61 -2.79 -5.88
CA GLY A 494 -19.23 -4.15 -6.26
C GLY A 494 -18.45 -4.29 -7.58
N GLY A 495 -18.42 -3.25 -8.41
CA GLY A 495 -17.67 -3.17 -9.66
C GLY A 495 -16.30 -2.48 -9.57
N LEU A 496 -16.03 -1.67 -8.54
CA LEU A 496 -14.78 -0.92 -8.44
C LEU A 496 -13.64 -1.75 -7.84
N TRP A 497 -13.97 -2.65 -6.92
CA TRP A 497 -12.98 -3.53 -6.27
C TRP A 497 -12.69 -4.78 -7.07
N ARG A 498 -11.41 -5.12 -7.22
CA ARG A 498 -10.99 -6.46 -7.67
C ARG A 498 -11.01 -7.43 -6.49
N LYS A 499 -12.06 -8.24 -6.45
CA LYS A 499 -12.26 -9.26 -5.40
C LYS A 499 -11.34 -10.45 -5.65
N VAL A 500 -10.48 -10.74 -4.69
CA VAL A 500 -9.63 -11.92 -4.66
C VAL A 500 -9.95 -12.72 -3.40
N MET A 501 -10.29 -13.98 -3.59
CA MET A 501 -10.57 -14.89 -2.49
C MET A 501 -9.25 -15.52 -2.00
N ILE A 502 -9.05 -15.51 -0.69
CA ILE A 502 -7.97 -16.25 -0.03
C ILE A 502 -8.57 -17.45 0.67
N GLU A 503 -8.24 -18.63 0.17
CA GLU A 503 -8.67 -19.90 0.73
C GLU A 503 -8.02 -20.15 2.10
N PRO A 504 -8.73 -20.83 3.03
CA PRO A 504 -8.08 -21.30 4.25
C PRO A 504 -6.92 -22.25 3.91
N PRO A 505 -5.80 -22.19 4.65
CA PRO A 505 -4.65 -23.06 4.40
C PRO A 505 -5.04 -24.54 4.57
N THR A 506 -4.59 -25.38 3.66
CA THR A 506 -4.76 -26.84 3.76
C THR A 506 -3.83 -27.42 4.84
N ASN A 507 -4.07 -28.66 5.29
CA ASN A 507 -3.19 -29.31 6.26
C ASN A 507 -1.73 -29.40 5.77
N GLN A 508 -1.53 -29.64 4.47
CA GLN A 508 -0.19 -29.66 3.86
C GLN A 508 0.46 -28.26 3.91
N ASP A 509 -0.33 -27.21 3.71
CA ASP A 509 0.14 -25.83 3.81
C ASP A 509 0.51 -25.48 5.26
N LEU A 510 -0.31 -25.89 6.24
CA LEU A 510 -0.02 -25.73 7.67
C LEU A 510 1.30 -26.40 8.05
N GLN A 511 1.54 -27.63 7.60
CA GLN A 511 2.79 -28.34 7.85
C GLN A 511 4.00 -27.59 7.26
N LYS A 512 3.90 -27.11 6.01
CA LYS A 512 4.97 -26.31 5.38
C LYS A 512 5.25 -25.02 6.15
N ILE A 513 4.21 -24.34 6.63
CA ILE A 513 4.34 -23.11 7.43
C ILE A 513 5.05 -23.40 8.76
N VAL A 514 4.63 -24.44 9.49
CA VAL A 514 5.23 -24.82 10.77
C VAL A 514 6.70 -25.18 10.59
N LYS A 515 7.04 -25.98 9.57
CA LYS A 515 8.43 -26.35 9.24
C LYS A 515 9.33 -25.15 8.97
N ALA A 516 8.81 -24.15 8.25
CA ALA A 516 9.59 -22.96 7.90
C ALA A 516 9.77 -21.98 9.06
N TRP A 517 8.77 -21.87 9.96
CA TRP A 517 8.82 -20.97 11.11
C TRP A 517 9.58 -21.56 12.29
N TYR A 518 9.44 -22.87 12.52
CA TYR A 518 10.01 -23.59 13.65
C TYR A 518 10.65 -24.89 13.16
N SER A 519 11.91 -24.81 12.72
CA SER A 519 12.68 -25.97 12.26
C SER A 519 12.80 -27.07 13.33
N SER A 520 12.80 -26.71 14.61
CA SER A 520 12.81 -27.66 15.73
C SER A 520 11.54 -28.51 15.85
N LEU A 521 10.42 -28.08 15.25
CA LEU A 521 9.11 -28.73 15.36
C LEU A 521 8.70 -29.50 14.08
N GLU A 522 9.62 -29.67 13.14
CA GLU A 522 9.39 -30.43 11.91
C GLU A 522 8.75 -31.83 12.13
N PRO A 523 9.22 -32.68 13.05
CA PRO A 523 8.63 -34.01 13.25
C PRO A 523 7.23 -33.97 13.86
N LEU A 524 6.86 -32.87 14.52
CA LEU A 524 5.54 -32.70 15.16
C LEU A 524 4.54 -31.96 14.28
N ALA A 525 4.97 -31.37 13.16
CA ALA A 525 4.15 -30.52 12.31
C ALA A 525 2.85 -31.20 11.84
N GLU A 526 2.90 -32.49 11.51
CA GLU A 526 1.73 -33.27 11.11
C GLU A 526 0.72 -33.41 12.27
N LYS A 527 1.20 -33.86 13.44
CA LYS A 527 0.38 -34.04 14.64
C LYS A 527 -0.22 -32.72 15.16
N LEU A 528 0.53 -31.62 15.04
CA LEU A 528 0.07 -30.27 15.39
C LEU A 528 -1.07 -29.81 14.46
N ALA A 529 -0.92 -29.99 13.15
CA ALA A 529 -1.95 -29.66 12.16
C ALA A 529 -3.23 -30.50 12.35
N GLU A 530 -3.08 -31.80 12.60
CA GLU A 530 -4.21 -32.68 12.90
C GLU A 530 -4.95 -32.29 14.19
N THR A 531 -4.21 -31.88 15.22
CA THR A 531 -4.82 -31.44 16.49
C THR A 531 -5.70 -30.21 16.25
N LEU A 532 -5.22 -29.22 15.49
CA LEU A 532 -6.00 -28.03 15.13
C LEU A 532 -7.27 -28.41 14.35
N GLU A 533 -7.16 -29.32 13.39
CA GLU A 533 -8.30 -29.76 12.60
C GLU A 533 -9.35 -30.48 13.47
N GLY A 534 -8.90 -31.38 14.36
CA GLY A 534 -9.78 -32.10 15.30
C GLY A 534 -10.57 -31.14 16.19
N VAL A 535 -9.89 -30.16 16.79
CA VAL A 535 -10.54 -29.14 17.62
C VAL A 535 -11.53 -28.30 16.81
N ASN A 536 -11.16 -27.90 15.59
CA ASN A 536 -12.05 -27.14 14.69
C ASN A 536 -13.27 -27.94 14.22
N ARG A 537 -13.17 -29.26 14.07
CA ARG A 537 -14.30 -30.15 13.76
C ARG A 537 -15.27 -30.22 14.93
N LEU A 538 -14.78 -30.38 16.15
CA LEU A 538 -15.62 -30.40 17.36
C LEU A 538 -16.36 -29.07 17.58
N HIS A 539 -15.68 -27.94 17.37
CA HIS A 539 -16.33 -26.63 17.50
C HIS A 539 -17.49 -26.44 16.51
N GLN A 540 -17.41 -27.03 15.30
CA GLN A 540 -18.50 -27.01 14.32
C GLN A 540 -19.70 -27.88 14.75
N LEU A 541 -19.46 -29.00 15.43
CA LEU A 541 -20.49 -29.93 15.89
C LEU A 541 -21.20 -29.43 17.15
N VAL A 542 -20.46 -28.81 18.07
CA VAL A 542 -20.98 -28.32 19.37
C VAL A 542 -21.76 -27.00 19.22
N GLY A 543 -21.53 -26.25 18.13
CA GLY A 543 -22.24 -25.00 17.83
C GLY A 543 -23.71 -25.15 17.37
N PHE A 544 -24.22 -26.38 17.18
CA PHE A 544 -25.60 -26.65 16.78
C PHE A 544 -26.43 -27.19 17.97
N GLN A 545 -26.91 -26.30 18.84
CA GLN A 545 -28.04 -26.58 19.75
C GLN A 545 -29.14 -25.53 19.48
N PRO A 546 -30.24 -25.90 18.79
CA PRO A 546 -31.21 -24.96 18.22
C PRO A 546 -32.29 -24.54 19.23
N GLY A 547 -31.88 -23.96 20.37
CA GLY A 547 -32.84 -23.72 21.47
C GLY A 547 -32.66 -22.48 22.34
N ASN A 548 -31.46 -21.93 22.51
CA ASN A 548 -31.25 -20.84 23.46
C ASN A 548 -30.54 -19.63 22.84
N SER A 549 -31.23 -18.49 22.93
CA SER A 549 -30.81 -17.09 22.77
C SER A 549 -29.32 -16.85 22.49
N VAL A 550 -29.06 -16.17 21.36
CA VAL A 550 -27.88 -15.38 20.96
C VAL A 550 -26.70 -15.54 21.93
N SER A 551 -26.10 -16.73 21.94
CA SER A 551 -24.89 -16.96 22.69
C SER A 551 -23.73 -16.47 21.83
N LEU A 552 -22.74 -15.84 22.46
CA LEU A 552 -21.46 -15.35 21.93
C LEU A 552 -20.58 -16.47 21.29
N SER A 553 -21.17 -17.57 20.81
CA SER A 553 -20.55 -18.78 20.26
C SER A 553 -20.26 -18.69 18.75
N ALA A 554 -20.44 -17.52 18.13
CA ALA A 554 -20.12 -17.28 16.72
C ALA A 554 -18.64 -16.89 16.48
N PHE A 555 -17.78 -16.91 17.50
CA PHE A 555 -16.35 -16.73 17.29
C PHE A 555 -15.77 -17.95 16.55
N SER A 556 -15.51 -17.69 15.28
CA SER A 556 -14.53 -18.27 14.36
C SER A 556 -13.74 -19.49 14.85
N LYS A 557 -13.67 -20.49 13.97
CA LYS A 557 -12.64 -21.54 13.96
C LYS A 557 -11.27 -21.01 14.42
N PHE A 558 -10.53 -21.82 15.17
CA PHE A 558 -9.13 -21.56 15.48
C PHE A 558 -8.33 -21.38 14.20
N SER A 559 -7.54 -20.32 14.18
CA SER A 559 -6.82 -19.83 13.01
C SER A 559 -5.37 -20.30 12.99
N LEU A 560 -4.66 -20.00 11.88
CA LEU A 560 -3.22 -20.20 11.81
C LEU A 560 -2.48 -19.43 12.92
N ARG A 561 -3.01 -18.29 13.38
CA ARG A 561 -2.39 -17.50 14.46
C ARG A 561 -2.35 -18.29 15.77
N ASP A 562 -3.42 -19.05 16.07
CA ASP A 562 -3.51 -19.87 17.29
C ASP A 562 -2.56 -21.06 17.22
N LEU A 563 -2.41 -21.66 16.04
CA LEU A 563 -1.40 -22.70 15.81
C LEU A 563 0.02 -22.17 15.99
N LEU A 564 0.34 -21.01 15.40
CA LEU A 564 1.67 -20.39 15.54
C LEU A 564 1.95 -19.97 16.99
N LYS A 565 0.93 -19.50 17.71
CA LYS A 565 1.00 -19.22 19.15
C LYS A 565 1.36 -20.48 19.94
N TRP A 566 0.66 -21.58 19.69
CA TRP A 566 0.97 -22.87 20.32
C TRP A 566 2.38 -23.36 19.97
N CYS A 567 2.79 -23.25 18.70
CA CYS A 567 4.15 -23.61 18.26
C CYS A 567 5.22 -22.77 18.97
N SER A 568 5.00 -21.46 19.17
CA SER A 568 5.94 -20.60 19.89
C SER A 568 6.16 -21.05 21.34
N ARG A 569 5.09 -21.51 22.00
CA ARG A 569 5.13 -22.03 23.37
C ARG A 569 5.89 -23.36 23.45
N ILE A 570 5.62 -24.26 22.51
CA ILE A 570 6.30 -25.56 22.39
C ILE A 570 7.80 -25.37 22.09
N ALA A 571 8.16 -24.46 21.18
CA ALA A 571 9.55 -24.22 20.81
C ALA A 571 10.39 -23.75 22.01
N CYS A 572 9.81 -22.96 22.93
CA CYS A 572 10.45 -22.51 24.16
C CYS A 572 10.71 -23.63 25.17
N LEU A 573 10.01 -24.77 25.09
CA LEU A 573 10.25 -25.93 25.97
C LEU A 573 11.58 -26.63 25.64
N GLY A 574 12.17 -26.36 24.46
CA GLY A 574 13.52 -26.80 24.12
C GLY A 574 13.64 -28.31 23.94
N PHE A 575 12.68 -28.94 23.26
CA PHE A 575 12.78 -30.36 22.90
C PHE A 575 14.05 -30.59 22.07
N GLY A 576 14.89 -31.55 22.46
CA GLY A 576 16.10 -31.89 21.73
C GLY A 576 15.74 -32.36 20.31
N SER A 577 16.28 -31.70 19.28
CA SER A 577 15.90 -31.85 17.87
C SER A 577 16.17 -33.23 17.22
N THR A 578 16.43 -34.28 18.00
CA THR A 578 16.96 -35.56 17.51
C THR A 578 16.18 -36.81 17.93
N ARG A 579 15.04 -36.68 18.63
CA ARG A 579 14.24 -37.86 19.05
C ARG A 579 12.85 -37.83 18.42
N ASN A 580 12.54 -38.87 17.63
CA ASN A 580 11.21 -39.07 17.04
C ASN A 580 10.15 -39.47 18.08
N ASP A 581 10.58 -40.00 19.24
CA ASP A 581 9.68 -40.43 20.30
C ASP A 581 9.63 -39.38 21.42
N LEU A 582 8.47 -38.73 21.56
CA LEU A 582 8.17 -37.88 22.69
C LEU A 582 7.99 -38.72 23.96
N THR A 583 8.63 -38.30 25.05
CA THR A 583 8.36 -38.87 26.36
C THR A 583 6.96 -38.51 26.86
N ALA A 584 6.39 -39.32 27.75
CA ALA A 584 5.07 -39.05 28.34
C ALA A 584 5.00 -37.68 29.05
N SER A 585 6.12 -37.21 29.61
CA SER A 585 6.23 -35.88 30.24
C SER A 585 6.17 -34.75 29.21
N GLU A 586 6.85 -34.91 28.07
CA GLU A 586 6.85 -33.92 26.98
C GLU A 586 5.48 -33.82 26.32
N CYS A 587 4.81 -34.97 26.07
CA CYS A 587 3.42 -35.00 25.62
C CYS A 587 2.46 -34.31 26.61
N CYS A 588 2.66 -34.52 27.91
CA CYS A 588 1.88 -33.82 28.93
C CYS A 588 2.11 -32.30 28.93
N ALA A 589 3.34 -31.85 28.75
CA ALA A 589 3.65 -30.42 28.67
C ALA A 589 3.01 -29.78 27.42
N ILE A 590 3.13 -30.43 26.25
CA ILE A 590 2.51 -29.97 24.99
C ILE A 590 0.98 -29.92 25.12
N TYR A 591 0.39 -30.95 25.75
CA TYR A 591 -1.04 -31.00 26.06
C TYR A 591 -1.48 -29.82 26.93
N GLN A 592 -0.77 -29.53 28.01
CA GLN A 592 -1.14 -28.43 28.90
C GLN A 592 -1.08 -27.07 28.20
N GLU A 593 -0.10 -26.83 27.32
CA GLU A 593 -0.05 -25.60 26.50
C GLU A 593 -1.21 -25.55 25.48
N ALA A 594 -1.56 -26.69 24.87
CA ALA A 594 -2.67 -26.77 23.93
C ALA A 594 -4.02 -26.46 24.60
N VAL A 595 -4.24 -26.95 25.82
CA VAL A 595 -5.45 -26.68 26.61
C VAL A 595 -5.58 -25.19 26.93
N GLU A 596 -4.48 -24.51 27.25
CA GLU A 596 -4.51 -23.06 27.49
C GLU A 596 -4.85 -22.26 26.23
N VAL A 597 -4.36 -22.67 25.06
CA VAL A 597 -4.63 -21.97 23.80
C VAL A 597 -6.05 -22.27 23.28
N PHE A 598 -6.46 -23.54 23.27
CA PHE A 598 -7.68 -23.97 22.60
C PHE A 598 -8.90 -24.13 23.52
N ALA A 599 -8.73 -24.50 24.79
CA ALA A 599 -9.85 -24.73 25.70
C ALA A 599 -10.18 -23.49 26.54
N ALA A 600 -9.20 -22.67 26.93
CA ALA A 600 -9.41 -21.58 27.88
C ALA A 600 -10.39 -20.49 27.39
N PHE A 601 -10.52 -20.32 26.06
CA PHE A 601 -11.42 -19.35 25.44
C PHE A 601 -12.92 -19.66 25.65
N SER A 602 -13.31 -20.94 25.64
CA SER A 602 -14.72 -21.32 25.71
C SER A 602 -15.35 -20.89 27.03
N THR A 603 -16.56 -20.32 27.06
CA THR A 603 -17.27 -19.97 28.30
C THR A 603 -17.94 -21.18 28.95
N SER A 604 -18.36 -22.17 28.15
CA SER A 604 -19.01 -23.39 28.63
C SER A 604 -17.98 -24.40 29.17
N ILE A 605 -18.20 -24.87 30.39
CA ILE A 605 -17.40 -25.92 31.05
C ILE A 605 -17.46 -27.22 30.24
N GLY A 606 -18.63 -27.61 29.74
CA GLY A 606 -18.79 -28.82 28.94
C GLY A 606 -17.93 -28.80 27.67
N ASN A 607 -17.90 -27.65 26.98
CA ASN A 607 -17.10 -27.47 25.77
C ASN A 607 -15.59 -27.48 26.07
N ARG A 608 -15.17 -26.96 27.22
CA ARG A 608 -13.77 -27.05 27.66
C ARG A 608 -13.35 -28.50 27.82
N LEU A 609 -14.16 -29.30 28.52
CA LEU A 609 -13.87 -30.70 28.79
C LEU A 609 -13.87 -31.55 27.50
N THR A 610 -14.76 -31.30 26.55
CA THR A 610 -14.75 -32.03 25.27
C THR A 610 -13.49 -31.73 24.45
N ILE A 611 -13.08 -30.46 24.38
CA ILE A 611 -11.82 -30.06 23.71
C ILE A 611 -10.62 -30.69 24.44
N MET A 612 -10.60 -30.65 25.77
CA MET A 612 -9.54 -31.25 26.58
C MET A 612 -9.42 -32.77 26.35
N LYS A 613 -10.54 -33.49 26.20
CA LYS A 613 -10.55 -34.93 25.93
C LYS A 613 -10.00 -35.27 24.55
N GLU A 614 -10.39 -34.50 23.53
CA GLU A 614 -9.90 -34.69 22.16
C GLU A 614 -8.38 -34.47 22.05
N ILE A 615 -7.87 -33.39 22.66
CA ILE A 615 -6.43 -33.11 22.67
C ILE A 615 -5.71 -34.21 23.46
N ALA A 616 -6.25 -34.69 24.59
CA ALA A 616 -5.64 -35.76 25.37
C ALA A 616 -5.54 -37.06 24.57
N GLN A 617 -6.60 -37.42 23.83
CA GLN A 617 -6.63 -38.59 22.95
C GLN A 617 -5.57 -38.51 21.85
N LYS A 618 -5.43 -37.34 21.21
CA LYS A 618 -4.42 -37.12 20.14
C LYS A 618 -2.99 -37.18 20.67
N TRP A 619 -2.74 -36.68 21.86
CA TRP A 619 -1.40 -36.64 22.48
C TRP A 619 -1.09 -37.85 23.37
N ALA A 620 -1.94 -38.87 23.37
CA ALA A 620 -1.82 -40.09 24.18
C ALA A 620 -1.64 -39.79 25.69
N VAL A 621 -2.29 -38.74 26.18
CA VAL A 621 -2.32 -38.37 27.60
C VAL A 621 -3.48 -39.09 28.29
N PRO A 622 -3.32 -39.60 29.53
CA PRO A 622 -4.40 -40.27 30.25
C PRO A 622 -5.66 -39.39 30.38
N ILE A 623 -6.82 -39.95 30.04
CA ILE A 623 -8.11 -39.25 30.02
C ILE A 623 -8.49 -38.72 31.42
N SER A 624 -7.99 -39.34 32.49
CA SER A 624 -8.18 -38.87 33.87
C SER A 624 -7.69 -37.43 34.09
N ARG A 625 -6.69 -36.96 33.33
CA ARG A 625 -6.23 -35.55 33.38
C ARG A 625 -7.11 -34.59 32.57
N ALA A 626 -7.97 -35.10 31.70
CA ALA A 626 -8.90 -34.32 30.87
C ALA A 626 -10.31 -34.21 31.47
N GLU A 627 -10.57 -34.88 32.60
CA GLU A 627 -11.87 -34.85 33.30
C GLU A 627 -11.98 -33.71 34.31
N SER A 628 -10.85 -33.19 34.81
CA SER A 628 -10.80 -32.03 35.70
C SER A 628 -10.43 -30.74 34.96
N LEU A 629 -11.09 -29.63 35.29
CA LEU A 629 -10.82 -28.31 34.70
C LEU A 629 -9.46 -27.73 35.09
N TYR A 630 -8.98 -28.12 36.27
CA TYR A 630 -7.70 -27.71 36.83
C TYR A 630 -6.90 -28.96 37.18
N PRO A 631 -5.59 -28.98 36.90
CA PRO A 631 -4.71 -30.02 37.42
C PRO A 631 -4.89 -30.17 38.93
N HIS A 632 -4.73 -31.40 39.45
CA HIS A 632 -4.77 -31.64 40.90
C HIS A 632 -3.54 -31.05 41.63
N ASP A 633 -2.47 -30.76 40.87
CA ASP A 633 -1.24 -30.19 41.39
C ASP A 633 -1.40 -28.67 41.60
N GLU A 634 -1.29 -28.21 42.84
CA GLU A 634 -1.32 -26.79 43.16
C GLU A 634 -0.05 -26.09 42.63
N PRO A 635 -0.18 -25.01 41.84
CA PRO A 635 0.99 -24.35 41.26
C PRO A 635 1.76 -23.62 42.35
N ILE A 636 3.02 -24.02 42.53
CA ILE A 636 3.90 -23.47 43.56
C ILE A 636 4.38 -22.09 43.13
N ILE A 637 4.21 -21.09 44.00
CA ILE A 637 4.75 -19.74 43.80
C ILE A 637 6.03 -19.60 44.61
N GLN A 638 7.16 -19.37 43.94
CA GLN A 638 8.46 -19.13 44.57
C GLN A 638 9.03 -17.80 44.11
N ASP A 639 9.24 -16.90 45.07
CA ASP A 639 9.83 -15.59 44.88
C ASP A 639 11.36 -15.70 45.02
N LEU A 640 12.11 -15.82 43.92
CA LEU A 640 13.58 -15.75 43.93
C LEU A 640 14.06 -14.30 43.75
N ARG A 641 15.35 -14.03 44.03
CA ARG A 641 15.92 -12.68 43.98
C ARG A 641 15.86 -12.05 42.58
N SER A 642 16.14 -12.84 41.54
CA SER A 642 16.15 -12.41 40.14
C SER A 642 14.96 -12.95 39.34
N GLU A 643 14.28 -13.98 39.85
CA GLU A 643 13.26 -14.72 39.10
C GLU A 643 12.00 -14.94 39.94
N LEU A 644 10.85 -14.91 39.29
CA LEU A 644 9.57 -15.27 39.87
C LEU A 644 9.11 -16.58 39.21
N ARG A 645 8.99 -17.64 40.00
CA ARG A 645 8.43 -18.92 39.53
C ARG A 645 6.98 -19.03 39.97
N ILE A 646 6.08 -19.20 39.01
CA ILE A 646 4.66 -19.47 39.24
C ILE A 646 4.34 -20.78 38.53
N GLY A 647 4.19 -21.86 39.28
CA GLY A 647 4.00 -23.21 38.75
C GLY A 647 5.14 -23.60 37.80
N ARG A 648 4.81 -23.78 36.52
CA ARG A 648 5.78 -24.10 35.46
C ARG A 648 6.44 -22.91 34.78
N VAL A 649 5.97 -21.69 35.02
CA VAL A 649 6.47 -20.48 34.35
C VAL A 649 7.52 -19.79 35.22
N ILE A 650 8.61 -19.34 34.58
CA ILE A 650 9.68 -18.54 35.19
C ILE A 650 9.70 -17.17 34.50
N LEU A 651 9.62 -16.09 35.28
CA LEU A 651 9.64 -14.71 34.82
C LEU A 651 10.82 -13.96 35.44
N GLN A 652 11.47 -13.10 34.65
CA GLN A 652 12.56 -12.26 35.14
C GLN A 652 12.01 -11.05 35.91
N ARG A 653 12.63 -10.74 37.06
CA ARG A 653 12.29 -9.57 37.88
C ARG A 653 13.15 -8.38 37.52
N THR A 654 12.57 -7.19 37.56
CA THR A 654 13.29 -5.93 37.30
C THR A 654 13.84 -5.32 38.57
N GLU A 655 13.10 -5.41 39.68
CA GLU A 655 13.54 -4.97 41.01
C GLU A 655 13.04 -5.95 42.09
N ALA A 656 13.83 -6.14 43.14
CA ALA A 656 13.44 -6.92 44.31
C ALA A 656 12.65 -6.04 45.29
N THR A 657 11.36 -5.86 45.02
CA THR A 657 10.46 -5.13 45.92
C THR A 657 10.01 -6.00 47.09
N LEU A 658 9.86 -5.40 48.29
CA LEU A 658 9.23 -6.05 49.45
C LEU A 658 7.73 -6.22 49.17
N TYR A 659 7.35 -7.38 48.65
CA TYR A 659 5.96 -7.74 48.41
C TYR A 659 5.24 -8.05 49.75
N ASP A 660 4.14 -7.34 50.02
CA ASP A 660 3.26 -7.65 51.17
C ASP A 660 2.34 -8.82 50.81
N GLU A 661 2.70 -10.03 51.27
CA GLU A 661 1.91 -11.24 51.04
C GLU A 661 0.47 -11.18 51.55
N ARG A 662 0.17 -10.29 52.50
CA ARG A 662 -1.11 -10.26 53.22
C ARG A 662 -2.30 -9.79 52.37
N ARG A 663 -2.06 -9.21 51.19
CA ARG A 663 -3.11 -8.64 50.32
C ARG A 663 -3.75 -9.63 49.36
N PHE A 664 -3.24 -10.86 49.25
CA PHE A 664 -3.73 -11.84 48.28
C PHE A 664 -4.18 -13.14 48.93
N VAL A 665 -5.43 -13.51 48.70
CA VAL A 665 -5.99 -14.80 49.13
C VAL A 665 -5.70 -15.84 48.06
N LYS A 666 -4.91 -16.86 48.42
CA LYS A 666 -4.55 -17.97 47.54
C LYS A 666 -5.72 -18.95 47.47
N ILE A 667 -6.52 -18.85 46.40
CA ILE A 667 -7.58 -19.81 46.05
C ILE A 667 -7.07 -20.68 44.91
N HIS A 668 -7.33 -21.99 44.95
CA HIS A 668 -6.87 -22.95 43.93
C HIS A 668 -7.12 -22.49 42.49
N SER A 669 -8.33 -22.01 42.18
CA SER A 669 -8.68 -21.47 40.86
C SER A 669 -7.91 -20.19 40.50
N SER A 670 -7.70 -19.30 41.49
CA SER A 670 -6.97 -18.05 41.31
C SER A 670 -5.49 -18.28 41.03
N LEU A 671 -4.90 -19.33 41.61
CA LEU A 671 -3.51 -19.70 41.38
C LEU A 671 -3.28 -20.21 39.94
N HIS A 672 -4.16 -21.05 39.41
CA HIS A 672 -4.07 -21.46 37.99
C HIS A 672 -4.33 -20.33 37.02
N ILE A 673 -5.24 -19.40 37.33
CA ILE A 673 -5.43 -18.20 36.51
C ILE A 673 -4.17 -17.33 36.55
N LEU A 674 -3.54 -17.19 37.71
CA LEU A 674 -2.27 -16.46 37.86
C LEU A 674 -1.14 -17.11 37.04
N GLU A 675 -1.03 -18.45 37.06
CA GLU A 675 -0.09 -19.20 36.22
C GLU A 675 -0.33 -18.95 34.73
N ARG A 676 -1.59 -18.94 34.28
CA ARG A 676 -1.95 -18.64 32.88
C ARG A 676 -1.58 -17.21 32.48
N ILE A 677 -1.88 -16.23 33.34
CA ILE A 677 -1.48 -14.83 33.10
C ILE A 677 0.03 -14.72 33.03
N ALA A 678 0.77 -15.39 33.93
CA ALA A 678 2.22 -15.43 33.91
C ALA A 678 2.77 -16.05 32.61
N CYS A 679 2.13 -17.13 32.12
CA CYS A 679 2.47 -17.73 30.82
C CYS A 679 2.31 -16.73 29.68
N SER A 680 1.16 -16.04 29.59
CA SER A 680 0.95 -15.02 28.57
C SER A 680 1.91 -13.84 28.67
N VAL A 681 2.30 -13.41 29.88
CA VAL A 681 3.35 -12.39 30.07
C VAL A 681 4.70 -12.87 29.54
N LYS A 682 5.08 -14.14 29.78
CA LYS A 682 6.33 -14.72 29.26
C LYS A 682 6.42 -14.65 27.73
N PHE A 683 5.31 -14.88 27.03
CA PHE A 683 5.23 -14.89 25.57
C PHE A 683 4.79 -13.55 24.96
N ASN A 684 4.68 -12.49 25.78
CA ASN A 684 4.21 -11.16 25.36
C ASN A 684 2.86 -11.20 24.62
N GLU A 685 1.92 -11.98 25.15
CA GLU A 685 0.59 -12.17 24.57
C GLU A 685 -0.43 -11.23 25.23
N PRO A 686 -1.33 -10.61 24.45
CA PRO A 686 -2.43 -9.84 25.02
C PRO A 686 -3.44 -10.77 25.72
N VAL A 687 -3.87 -10.38 26.92
CA VAL A 687 -4.79 -11.17 27.76
C VAL A 687 -6.07 -10.39 28.01
N LEU A 688 -7.21 -11.00 27.69
CA LEU A 688 -8.54 -10.51 28.06
C LEU A 688 -9.13 -11.40 29.17
N LEU A 689 -9.40 -10.81 30.34
CA LEU A 689 -10.02 -11.51 31.46
C LEU A 689 -11.50 -11.13 31.57
N VAL A 690 -12.39 -12.08 31.23
CA VAL A 690 -13.85 -11.89 31.27
C VAL A 690 -14.45 -12.59 32.49
N GLY A 691 -15.37 -11.92 33.18
CA GLY A 691 -16.16 -12.48 34.27
C GLY A 691 -16.85 -11.39 35.10
N GLU A 692 -17.73 -11.78 36.03
CA GLU A 692 -18.46 -10.85 36.89
C GLU A 692 -17.55 -9.88 37.66
N THR A 693 -17.95 -8.63 37.80
CA THR A 693 -17.19 -7.61 38.55
C THR A 693 -17.00 -8.03 40.01
N GLY A 694 -15.85 -7.70 40.61
CA GLY A 694 -15.57 -8.04 42.01
C GLY A 694 -14.94 -9.43 42.26
N THR A 695 -14.78 -10.26 41.23
CA THR A 695 -14.15 -11.60 41.32
C THR A 695 -12.61 -11.59 41.43
N GLY A 696 -12.00 -10.45 41.74
CA GLY A 696 -10.55 -10.36 41.94
C GLY A 696 -9.67 -10.40 40.68
N LYS A 697 -10.24 -10.17 39.49
CA LYS A 697 -9.47 -10.08 38.23
C LYS A 697 -8.38 -9.00 38.28
N THR A 698 -8.76 -7.78 38.67
CA THR A 698 -7.83 -6.65 38.78
C THR A 698 -6.78 -6.90 39.86
N THR A 699 -7.17 -7.53 40.98
CA THR A 699 -6.24 -7.86 42.07
C THR A 699 -5.21 -8.91 41.67
N LEU A 700 -5.55 -9.85 40.78
CA LEU A 700 -4.60 -10.83 40.23
C LEU A 700 -3.50 -10.15 39.40
N VAL A 701 -3.88 -9.23 38.52
CA VAL A 701 -2.93 -8.49 37.68
C VAL A 701 -2.06 -7.55 38.53
N GLN A 702 -2.66 -6.86 39.50
CA GLN A 702 -1.94 -6.02 40.46
C GLN A 702 -0.93 -6.82 41.28
N ASN A 703 -1.31 -8.01 41.74
CA ASN A 703 -0.41 -8.90 42.48
C ASN A 703 0.78 -9.33 41.61
N LEU A 704 0.52 -9.82 40.39
CA LEU A 704 1.59 -10.23 39.49
C LEU A 704 2.57 -9.08 39.20
N ALA A 705 2.05 -7.88 38.89
CA ALA A 705 2.87 -6.69 38.64
C ALA A 705 3.71 -6.31 39.86
N ALA A 706 3.10 -6.31 41.06
CA ALA A 706 3.81 -6.02 42.32
C ALA A 706 4.92 -7.04 42.58
N ARG A 707 4.69 -8.33 42.33
CA ARG A 707 5.70 -9.39 42.46
C ARG A 707 6.82 -9.29 41.42
N LEU A 708 6.56 -8.74 40.23
CA LEU A 708 7.59 -8.54 39.21
C LEU A 708 8.40 -7.24 39.39
N GLY A 709 7.97 -6.37 40.30
CA GLY A 709 8.53 -5.03 40.45
C GLY A 709 8.17 -4.11 39.28
N GLN A 710 7.07 -4.40 38.57
CA GLN A 710 6.65 -3.67 37.38
C GLN A 710 5.59 -2.62 37.71
N LYS A 711 5.73 -1.42 37.13
CA LYS A 711 4.76 -0.34 37.32
C LYS A 711 3.49 -0.63 36.52
N LEU A 712 2.42 -1.00 37.21
CA LEU A 712 1.10 -1.19 36.58
C LEU A 712 0.41 0.16 36.36
N THR A 713 0.08 0.45 35.10
CA THR A 713 -0.77 1.59 34.74
C THR A 713 -2.18 1.07 34.47
N VAL A 714 -3.16 1.56 35.23
CA VAL A 714 -4.57 1.19 35.07
C VAL A 714 -5.30 2.33 34.38
N LEU A 715 -5.82 2.07 33.19
CA LEU A 715 -6.64 3.01 32.43
C LEU A 715 -8.10 2.55 32.50
N ASN A 716 -8.95 3.35 33.12
CA ASN A 716 -10.39 3.10 33.15
C ASN A 716 -11.02 3.72 31.91
N LEU A 717 -11.31 2.88 30.91
CA LEU A 717 -11.99 3.31 29.69
C LEU A 717 -13.49 3.49 29.97
N SER A 718 -14.04 4.63 29.55
CA SER A 718 -15.47 4.95 29.58
C SER A 718 -15.95 5.36 28.19
N GLN A 719 -17.25 5.48 27.98
CA GLN A 719 -17.80 5.98 26.72
C GLN A 719 -17.38 7.43 26.40
N GLN A 720 -16.90 8.18 27.40
CA GLN A 720 -16.40 9.55 27.23
C GLN A 720 -14.89 9.62 26.98
N SER A 721 -14.19 8.48 27.02
CA SER A 721 -12.74 8.44 26.79
C SER A 721 -12.45 8.66 25.31
N ASP A 722 -11.72 9.73 24.99
CA ASP A 722 -11.34 10.07 23.62
C ASP A 722 -9.93 9.54 23.31
N THR A 723 -9.58 9.44 22.03
CA THR A 723 -8.24 9.10 21.53
C THR A 723 -7.15 9.99 22.13
N ALA A 724 -7.46 11.27 22.37
CA ALA A 724 -6.57 12.22 23.04
C ALA A 724 -6.24 11.85 24.50
N ASP A 725 -7.12 11.11 25.20
CA ASP A 725 -6.86 10.64 26.57
C ASP A 725 -5.84 9.49 26.60
N LEU A 726 -5.70 8.77 25.48
CA LEU A 726 -4.78 7.63 25.34
C LEU A 726 -3.43 8.02 24.74
N LEU A 727 -3.46 8.76 23.63
CA LEU A 727 -2.25 9.12 22.86
C LEU A 727 -1.71 10.50 23.21
N GLY A 728 -2.50 11.31 23.94
CA GLY A 728 -2.23 12.72 24.19
C GLY A 728 -2.82 13.61 23.09
N GLY A 729 -3.27 14.80 23.47
CA GLY A 729 -3.79 15.79 22.55
C GLY A 729 -4.07 17.13 23.22
N PHE A 730 -4.13 18.19 22.42
CA PHE A 730 -4.49 19.51 22.91
C PHE A 730 -6.01 19.64 22.97
N LYS A 731 -6.54 19.80 24.19
CA LYS A 731 -7.95 20.11 24.40
C LYS A 731 -8.13 21.61 24.54
N PRO A 732 -9.16 22.22 23.92
CA PRO A 732 -9.48 23.62 24.17
C PRO A 732 -9.80 23.81 25.67
N MET A 733 -8.96 24.60 26.34
CA MET A 733 -9.12 24.93 27.76
C MET A 733 -9.97 26.19 27.89
N ASP A 734 -11.06 26.11 28.65
CA ASP A 734 -11.80 27.31 29.06
C ASP A 734 -10.90 28.15 29.97
N SER A 735 -10.82 29.46 29.75
CA SER A 735 -10.04 30.39 30.57
C SER A 735 -10.37 30.27 32.07
N LYS A 736 -11.58 29.81 32.43
CA LYS A 736 -11.97 29.46 33.81
C LYS A 736 -11.06 28.43 34.46
N SER A 737 -10.64 27.42 33.70
CA SER A 737 -9.83 26.30 34.21
C SER A 737 -8.45 26.76 34.69
N ILE A 738 -7.93 27.86 34.14
CA ILE A 738 -6.63 28.44 34.51
C ILE A 738 -6.83 29.53 35.58
N CYS A 739 -7.80 30.43 35.38
CA CYS A 739 -7.96 31.60 36.23
C CYS A 739 -8.50 31.29 37.63
N ILE A 740 -9.37 30.28 37.77
CA ILE A 740 -9.95 29.92 39.08
C ILE A 740 -8.91 29.30 40.02
N PRO A 741 -8.11 28.30 39.62
CA PRO A 741 -7.02 27.79 40.46
C PRO A 741 -6.01 28.87 40.81
N LEU A 742 -5.61 29.70 39.84
CA LEU A 742 -4.68 30.82 40.06
C LEU A 742 -5.20 31.80 41.11
N TYR A 743 -6.48 32.17 41.03
CA TYR A 743 -7.12 33.05 42.03
C TYR A 743 -7.17 32.39 43.41
N ASN A 744 -7.51 31.10 43.49
CA ASN A 744 -7.55 30.37 44.75
C ASN A 744 -6.17 30.24 45.39
N GLU A 745 -5.14 29.96 44.60
CA GLU A 745 -3.75 29.92 45.04
C GLU A 745 -3.27 31.31 45.49
N PHE A 746 -3.55 32.36 44.71
CA PHE A 746 -3.26 33.74 45.10
C PHE A 746 -3.95 34.09 46.42
N LYS A 747 -5.24 33.79 46.57
CA LYS A 747 -6.01 34.04 47.79
C LYS A 747 -5.41 33.30 48.99
N PHE A 748 -5.01 32.04 48.81
CA PHE A 748 -4.39 31.21 49.85
C PHE A 748 -3.00 31.70 50.26
N LEU A 749 -2.15 32.06 49.29
CA LEU A 749 -0.81 32.60 49.58
C LEU A 749 -0.91 34.00 50.19
N PHE A 750 -1.79 34.85 49.68
CA PHE A 750 -1.97 36.21 50.16
C PHE A 750 -2.55 36.24 51.58
N SER A 751 -3.46 35.31 51.92
CA SER A 751 -3.99 35.17 53.29
C SER A 751 -2.94 34.66 54.28
N LYS A 752 -1.98 33.82 53.83
CA LYS A 752 -0.86 33.35 54.67
C LYS A 752 0.22 34.39 54.92
N THR A 753 0.50 35.24 53.93
CA THR A 753 1.68 36.13 53.97
C THR A 753 1.36 37.53 54.50
N SER A 754 0.08 37.91 54.51
CA SER A 754 -0.36 39.25 54.89
C SER A 754 -1.13 39.20 56.20
N SER A 755 -0.64 39.86 57.26
CA SER A 755 -1.44 40.18 58.47
C SER A 755 -2.54 41.24 58.19
N ILE A 756 -3.05 41.31 56.96
CA ILE A 756 -3.97 42.33 56.46
C ILE A 756 -5.27 41.66 56.02
N GLU A 757 -6.16 41.44 56.99
CA GLU A 757 -7.61 41.30 56.76
C GLU A 757 -8.27 42.63 56.34
N ARG A 758 -7.51 43.72 56.14
CA ARG A 758 -8.05 45.09 56.02
C ARG A 758 -8.50 45.55 54.63
N ASN A 759 -8.41 44.74 53.58
CA ASN A 759 -9.00 45.12 52.28
C ASN A 759 -10.03 44.09 51.77
N PRO A 760 -11.17 43.92 52.48
CA PRO A 760 -12.29 43.14 51.98
C PRO A 760 -12.79 43.68 50.62
N GLN A 761 -12.64 44.98 50.38
CA GLN A 761 -12.98 45.64 49.11
C GLN A 761 -12.13 45.13 47.93
N TYR A 762 -10.85 44.84 48.15
CA TYR A 762 -9.97 44.34 47.09
C TYR A 762 -10.32 42.90 46.69
N PHE A 763 -10.57 42.03 47.68
CA PHE A 763 -11.07 40.69 47.40
C PHE A 763 -12.48 40.69 46.84
N ALA A 764 -13.34 41.66 47.21
CA ALA A 764 -14.65 41.84 46.61
C ALA A 764 -14.55 42.22 45.13
N LEU A 765 -13.65 43.13 44.76
CA LEU A 765 -13.39 43.50 43.37
C LEU A 765 -12.82 42.35 42.54
N LEU A 766 -11.92 41.54 43.11
CA LEU A 766 -11.41 40.33 42.45
C LEU A 766 -12.51 39.26 42.30
N LYS A 767 -13.36 39.09 43.32
CA LYS A 767 -14.49 38.15 43.27
C LYS A 767 -15.54 38.60 42.26
N GLU A 768 -15.86 39.88 42.19
CA GLU A 768 -16.75 40.45 41.18
C GLU A 768 -16.18 40.27 39.76
N ALA A 769 -14.87 40.45 39.58
CA ALA A 769 -14.20 40.19 38.30
C ALA A 769 -14.24 38.69 37.91
N LEU A 770 -14.17 37.79 38.90
CA LEU A 770 -14.28 36.34 38.69
C LEU A 770 -15.73 35.92 38.36
N ASP A 771 -16.71 36.46 39.08
CA ASP A 771 -18.14 36.18 38.88
C ASP A 771 -18.65 36.75 37.53
N SER A 772 -18.12 37.91 37.11
CA SER A 772 -18.40 38.53 35.80
C SER A 772 -17.61 37.94 34.63
N LYS A 773 -16.77 36.91 34.84
CA LYS A 773 -15.90 36.27 33.83
C LYS A 773 -14.96 37.25 33.11
N ASN A 774 -14.58 38.36 33.75
CA ASN A 774 -13.65 39.33 33.19
C ASN A 774 -12.20 39.00 33.60
N TRP A 775 -11.59 38.07 32.86
CA TRP A 775 -10.26 37.51 33.17
C TRP A 775 -9.13 38.55 33.13
N GLU A 776 -9.21 39.52 32.23
CA GLU A 776 -8.17 40.54 32.10
C GLU A 776 -8.14 41.48 33.34
N LYS A 777 -9.31 41.88 33.84
CA LYS A 777 -9.44 42.66 35.09
C LYS A 777 -8.96 41.85 36.30
N LEU A 778 -9.28 40.56 36.35
CA LEU A 778 -8.81 39.65 37.41
C LEU A 778 -7.29 39.53 37.42
N LEU A 779 -6.66 39.27 36.26
CA LEU A 779 -5.20 39.11 36.13
C LEU A 779 -4.46 40.42 36.42
N ARG A 780 -4.97 41.57 35.96
CA ARG A 780 -4.43 42.90 36.33
C ARG A 780 -4.50 43.13 37.84
N GLY A 781 -5.63 42.76 38.45
CA GLY A 781 -5.80 42.82 39.90
C GLY A 781 -4.73 41.98 40.60
N ILE A 782 -4.64 40.69 40.30
CA ILE A 782 -3.62 39.78 40.88
C ILE A 782 -2.21 40.34 40.72
N ARG A 783 -1.82 40.83 39.53
CA ARG A 783 -0.52 41.46 39.28
C ARG A 783 -0.29 42.66 40.18
N HIS A 784 -1.27 43.54 40.31
CA HIS A 784 -1.18 44.71 41.18
C HIS A 784 -0.99 44.32 42.65
N GLY A 785 -1.66 43.26 43.10
CA GLY A 785 -1.47 42.69 44.44
C GLY A 785 -0.05 42.16 44.68
N VAL A 786 0.54 41.50 43.68
CA VAL A 786 1.93 41.01 43.75
C VAL A 786 2.93 42.18 43.76
N GLU A 787 2.77 43.16 42.86
CA GLU A 787 3.63 44.36 42.80
C GLU A 787 3.56 45.19 44.09
N PHE A 788 2.37 45.28 44.71
CA PHE A 788 2.20 45.93 46.01
C PHE A 788 3.01 45.21 47.09
N PHE A 789 2.99 43.88 47.09
CA PHE A 789 3.75 43.07 48.04
C PHE A 789 5.27 43.21 47.83
N GLU A 790 5.74 43.18 46.59
CA GLU A 790 7.17 43.41 46.26
C GLU A 790 7.63 44.80 46.73
N LYS A 791 6.86 45.85 46.46
CA LYS A 791 7.17 47.22 46.93
C LYS A 791 7.19 47.31 48.46
N LYS A 792 6.31 46.59 49.15
CA LYS A 792 6.30 46.53 50.61
C LYS A 792 7.53 45.81 51.16
N ARG A 793 7.90 44.66 50.57
CA ARG A 793 9.11 43.91 50.94
C ARG A 793 10.38 44.74 50.76
N VAL A 794 10.49 45.52 49.68
CA VAL A 794 11.63 46.45 49.45
C VAL A 794 11.66 47.60 50.47
N LYS A 795 10.50 48.05 50.96
CA LYS A 795 10.42 49.06 52.05
C LYS A 795 10.76 48.47 53.41
N ASP A 796 10.28 47.26 53.73
CA ASP A 796 10.54 46.58 55.00
C ASP A 796 12.03 46.20 55.14
N VAL A 797 12.70 45.81 54.03
CA VAL A 797 14.16 45.60 53.97
C VAL A 797 14.95 46.90 54.14
N LYS A 798 14.43 48.05 53.67
CA LYS A 798 15.07 49.37 53.87
C LYS A 798 14.87 49.96 55.27
N LEU A 799 13.85 49.51 56.02
CA LEU A 799 13.52 50.00 57.36
C LEU A 799 14.08 49.13 58.50
N GLY A 800 14.94 48.14 58.20
CA GLY A 800 15.69 47.42 59.22
C GLY A 800 14.81 46.60 60.18
N PHE A 801 13.66 46.10 59.74
CA PHE A 801 12.89 45.10 60.49
C PHE A 801 13.25 43.69 60.02
N ASP A 802 14.51 43.30 60.26
CA ASP A 802 14.84 41.89 60.48
C ASP A 802 14.48 41.55 61.92
N LYS A 803 13.25 41.04 62.13
CA LYS A 803 12.96 40.22 63.31
C LYS A 803 12.15 38.99 62.90
N LYS A 804 12.90 37.87 62.90
CA LYS A 804 12.54 36.45 63.10
C LYS A 804 11.30 35.91 62.42
#